data_AF-A0A0P7XYK5-F1
#
_entry.id   AF-A0A0P7XYK5-F1
#
_cell.length_a   1.000
_cell.length_b   1.000
_cell.length_c   1.000
_cell.angle_alpha   90.00
_cell.angle_beta   90.00
_cell.angle_gamma   90.00
#
_symmetry.space_group_name_H-M   'P 1'
#
loop_
_entity.id
_entity.type
_entity.pdbx_description
1 polymer ?
#
loop_
_entity_poly.entity_id
_entity_poly.type
_entity_poly.pdbx_seq_one_letter_code
_entity_poly.pdbx_strand_id
1 'polypeptide(L)'
;MQRVLILLIFTFMSSWATAQVDLSYYLPEGYTYDPSIPTPKQVLGYEVGEWHVTHDQLVMYMKAIAEASDRVTFEETGRSYEKRPQTLLTISSPANLARLDQIKADRKKLRDPNTSVSIEAMPVVMFMGYSVHGNEASGANASLLAAYHFAAANEIEAELENVVLLLDPAINPDGLNRFASWVNSHKSYNLNGDPNGREYNEAWPRGRTNHYWFDLNRDWLPVQHPESRNRVKVFQSWLPNIHLDFHEMGTNSTFFFQPGVPSRTHPLTPDKNFELTEKIGTYHAKALDKIGSLYYNQENYDDFYYGKGSTYPDVQGSIGILFEQASSRGHLQESANGMLSFPFTIRNQFTANLSSYEAAKEMREELNQWMRDFYVGIAEETAADVNKAYIFGSEKDDARSFHLADLILQHDIKVFSLEENITVNGRDFKKENAYIVPADQPQYRLIKAMFETRTEFQDSLFYDISAWTYPMAFNLDYMALNSRILNLANVREINKDEFQLKPGQVIGGEGAYQYAMEWTDYYAPKAAYKLMKEGFRVRVANAEFSTPEGKSFGRGTILIDKGESGMSETAFFQKLQEIALASTVDIHAISTGYTGGINMGSTFITPLEIPRVALLVENGVDGYEAGEIWHLLDQRIEMPITLLPVDRVSSSVMDRYNVILMPDGYYGSLGKSGASTLRSWTARGNTLIAKGGALRWLAQNEVIDLKFRSVDNDEKGLQKPYESYRNATGAKVTGGAIFNANLDLTHPIGYGYTDSAIHTFRNDNIFLEPAENPYANPLVYTENPLASGYLHPSNVAGLQNGSVIQVRGVGRGRVVAFSDNMNFRAFWFGTNKLYLNAIFFGQAINGGTAR
;
A
#
# COMPACT_ATOMS: atom_id res chain seq x y z
N MET A 1 23.41 -68.04 -1.83
CA MET A 1 22.79 -66.93 -1.05
C MET A 1 23.48 -65.58 -1.19
N GLN A 2 24.75 -65.46 -1.62
CA GLN A 2 25.43 -64.15 -1.74
C GLN A 2 25.13 -63.32 -3.01
N ARG A 3 24.49 -63.89 -4.05
CA ARG A 3 24.12 -63.14 -5.27
C ARG A 3 22.72 -62.51 -5.25
N VAL A 4 21.88 -62.86 -4.28
CA VAL A 4 20.52 -62.30 -4.13
C VAL A 4 20.51 -61.07 -3.22
N LEU A 5 21.49 -60.93 -2.33
CA LEU A 5 21.59 -59.79 -1.42
C LEU A 5 22.14 -58.51 -2.10
N ILE A 6 22.91 -58.65 -3.19
CA ILE A 6 23.48 -57.49 -3.92
C ILE A 6 22.45 -56.86 -4.86
N LEU A 7 21.46 -57.63 -5.36
CA LEU A 7 20.35 -57.07 -6.14
C LEU A 7 19.32 -56.33 -5.27
N LEU A 8 19.18 -56.70 -4.00
CA LEU A 8 18.28 -56.06 -3.03
C LEU A 8 18.84 -54.76 -2.43
N ILE A 9 20.16 -54.56 -2.50
CA ILE A 9 20.81 -53.32 -2.04
C ILE A 9 20.90 -52.28 -3.18
N PHE A 10 20.91 -52.72 -4.45
CA PHE A 10 20.83 -51.80 -5.60
C PHE A 10 19.41 -51.29 -5.90
N THR A 11 18.35 -51.89 -5.35
CA THR A 11 16.98 -51.37 -5.42
C THR A 11 16.62 -50.37 -4.31
N PHE A 12 17.49 -50.16 -3.33
CA PHE A 12 17.29 -49.16 -2.25
C PHE A 12 18.14 -47.90 -2.41
N MET A 13 18.89 -47.78 -3.50
CA MET A 13 19.47 -46.51 -3.97
C MET A 13 18.80 -46.09 -5.27
N SER A 14 17.47 -46.01 -5.28
CA SER A 14 16.81 -45.08 -6.19
C SER A 14 17.23 -43.68 -5.75
N SER A 15 18.23 -43.15 -6.46
CA SER A 15 18.35 -41.71 -6.64
C SER A 15 16.95 -41.17 -6.87
N TRP A 16 16.41 -40.42 -5.91
CA TRP A 16 15.16 -39.70 -6.04
C TRP A 16 15.39 -38.60 -7.08
N ALA A 17 15.47 -38.98 -8.36
CA ALA A 17 15.21 -38.07 -9.43
C ALA A 17 13.74 -37.67 -9.25
N THR A 18 13.48 -36.44 -8.83
CA THR A 18 12.14 -35.86 -8.83
C THR A 18 11.69 -35.78 -10.28
N ALA A 19 11.08 -36.86 -10.77
CA ALA A 19 10.54 -36.90 -12.12
C ALA A 19 9.46 -35.83 -12.26
N GLN A 20 9.35 -35.25 -13.45
CA GLN A 20 8.24 -34.37 -13.79
C GLN A 20 6.91 -35.10 -13.54
N VAL A 21 6.02 -34.50 -12.77
CA VAL A 21 4.68 -35.05 -12.53
C VAL A 21 3.73 -34.62 -13.63
N ASP A 22 2.76 -35.49 -13.94
CA ASP A 22 1.66 -35.18 -14.84
C ASP A 22 0.43 -34.67 -14.05
N LEU A 23 -0.63 -34.34 -14.79
CA LEU A 23 -1.86 -33.78 -14.25
C LEU A 23 -2.53 -34.67 -13.19
N SER A 24 -2.39 -36.00 -13.27
CA SER A 24 -3.00 -36.95 -12.33
C SER A 24 -2.44 -36.84 -10.91
N TYR A 25 -1.24 -36.28 -10.73
CA TYR A 25 -0.67 -36.01 -9.41
C TYR A 25 -1.46 -34.96 -8.63
N TYR A 26 -2.13 -34.05 -9.34
CA TYR A 26 -2.85 -32.93 -8.74
C TYR A 26 -4.36 -33.19 -8.62
N LEU A 27 -4.95 -33.80 -9.65
CA LEU A 27 -6.40 -33.91 -9.76
C LEU A 27 -6.97 -34.90 -8.73
N PRO A 28 -8.13 -34.58 -8.12
CA PRO A 28 -8.77 -35.46 -7.16
C PRO A 28 -9.20 -36.80 -7.80
N GLU A 29 -9.03 -37.88 -7.04
CA GLU A 29 -9.52 -39.20 -7.42
C GLU A 29 -11.05 -39.22 -7.53
N GLY A 30 -11.58 -40.05 -8.44
CA GLY A 30 -13.03 -40.23 -8.62
C GLY A 30 -13.71 -39.23 -9.55
N TYR A 31 -12.94 -38.30 -10.13
CA TYR A 31 -13.44 -37.33 -11.11
C TYR A 31 -13.12 -37.74 -12.55
N THR A 32 -14.04 -37.44 -13.45
CA THR A 32 -13.87 -37.55 -14.90
C THR A 32 -13.92 -36.16 -15.51
N TYR A 33 -13.14 -35.95 -16.57
CA TYR A 33 -12.96 -34.64 -17.18
C TYR A 33 -13.39 -34.66 -18.64
N ASP A 34 -14.13 -33.64 -19.08
CA ASP A 34 -14.49 -33.46 -20.47
C ASP A 34 -13.23 -33.30 -21.33
N PRO A 35 -12.95 -34.22 -22.27
CA PRO A 35 -11.76 -34.17 -23.11
C PRO A 35 -11.79 -33.03 -24.14
N SER A 36 -12.93 -32.35 -24.32
CA SER A 36 -13.05 -31.16 -25.17
C SER A 36 -12.39 -29.93 -24.55
N ILE A 37 -12.25 -29.90 -23.22
CA ILE A 37 -11.63 -28.79 -22.50
C ILE A 37 -10.10 -28.98 -22.47
N PRO A 38 -9.32 -27.99 -22.95
CA PRO A 38 -7.89 -28.14 -23.05
C PRO A 38 -7.19 -28.14 -21.69
N THR A 39 -6.32 -29.12 -21.47
CA THR A 39 -5.41 -29.19 -20.33
C THR A 39 -4.34 -28.08 -20.39
N PRO A 40 -3.71 -27.71 -19.26
CA PRO A 40 -2.63 -26.73 -19.27
C PRO A 40 -1.50 -27.12 -20.23
N LYS A 41 -1.11 -28.40 -20.24
CA LYS A 41 -0.05 -28.92 -21.12
C LYS A 41 -0.36 -28.73 -22.61
N GLN A 42 -1.61 -28.92 -23.03
CA GLN A 42 -2.00 -28.78 -24.44
C GLN A 42 -1.86 -27.32 -24.94
N VAL A 43 -1.99 -26.34 -24.04
CA VAL A 43 -1.87 -24.92 -24.38
C VAL A 43 -0.45 -24.40 -24.15
N LEU A 44 0.16 -24.74 -23.01
CA LEU A 44 1.47 -24.22 -22.59
C LEU A 44 2.65 -25.00 -23.17
N GLY A 45 2.44 -26.26 -23.58
CA GLY A 45 3.47 -27.15 -24.12
C GLY A 45 4.34 -27.86 -23.07
N TYR A 46 4.06 -27.68 -21.77
CA TYR A 46 4.78 -28.30 -20.65
C TYR A 46 3.83 -28.61 -19.49
N GLU A 47 4.26 -29.50 -18.58
CA GLU A 47 3.42 -29.91 -17.44
C GLU A 47 3.36 -28.84 -16.33
N VAL A 48 2.26 -28.76 -15.58
CA VAL A 48 2.16 -27.83 -14.45
C VAL A 48 3.27 -28.12 -13.42
N GLY A 49 4.01 -27.08 -13.04
CA GLY A 49 5.16 -27.18 -12.14
C GLY A 49 6.49 -27.52 -12.83
N GLU A 50 6.51 -27.78 -14.14
CA GLU A 50 7.75 -27.94 -14.91
C GLU A 50 8.49 -26.60 -15.10
N TRP A 51 7.71 -25.53 -15.32
CA TRP A 51 8.16 -24.15 -15.44
C TRP A 51 7.21 -23.25 -14.66
N HIS A 52 7.72 -22.13 -14.14
CA HIS A 52 6.85 -21.09 -13.58
C HIS A 52 6.10 -20.41 -14.72
N VAL A 53 4.78 -20.42 -14.69
CA VAL A 53 3.99 -19.74 -15.72
C VAL A 53 4.26 -18.24 -15.71
N THR A 54 4.55 -17.67 -16.88
CA THR A 54 4.61 -16.21 -17.06
C THR A 54 3.19 -15.64 -17.14
N HIS A 55 3.03 -14.35 -16.87
CA HIS A 55 1.69 -13.76 -16.83
C HIS A 55 0.95 -13.84 -18.18
N ASP A 56 1.66 -13.68 -19.29
CA ASP A 56 1.09 -13.81 -20.64
C ASP A 56 0.63 -15.24 -20.95
N GLN A 57 1.42 -16.24 -20.56
CA GLN A 57 1.04 -17.66 -20.66
C GLN A 57 -0.18 -17.99 -19.77
N LEU A 58 -0.22 -17.41 -18.57
CA LEU A 58 -1.34 -17.59 -17.64
C LEU A 58 -2.64 -17.06 -18.27
N VAL A 59 -2.64 -15.82 -18.75
CA VAL A 59 -3.80 -15.21 -19.42
C VAL A 59 -4.16 -15.94 -20.71
N MET A 60 -3.18 -16.41 -21.47
CA MET A 60 -3.40 -17.24 -22.67
C MET A 60 -4.21 -18.50 -22.31
N TYR A 61 -3.84 -19.19 -21.23
CA TYR A 61 -4.55 -20.38 -20.79
C TYR A 61 -5.97 -20.08 -20.28
N MET A 62 -6.14 -19.01 -19.50
CA MET A 62 -7.45 -18.60 -19.00
C MET A 62 -8.45 -18.30 -20.13
N LYS A 63 -7.98 -17.67 -21.21
CA LYS A 63 -8.79 -17.45 -22.42
C LYS A 63 -9.14 -18.76 -23.13
N ALA A 64 -8.17 -19.67 -23.26
CA ALA A 64 -8.40 -20.96 -23.92
C ALA A 64 -9.43 -21.82 -23.18
N ILE A 65 -9.42 -21.83 -21.85
CA ILE A 65 -10.47 -22.49 -21.05
C ILE A 65 -11.83 -21.83 -21.27
N ALA A 66 -11.89 -20.49 -21.19
CA ALA A 66 -13.14 -19.76 -21.31
C ALA A 66 -13.79 -19.89 -22.69
N GLU A 67 -12.98 -20.07 -23.74
CA GLU A 67 -13.47 -20.34 -25.09
C GLU A 67 -14.00 -21.77 -25.25
N ALA A 68 -13.44 -22.73 -24.52
CA ALA A 68 -13.80 -24.15 -24.63
C ALA A 68 -14.96 -24.59 -23.73
N SER A 69 -15.18 -23.95 -22.57
CA SER A 69 -16.17 -24.35 -21.57
C SER A 69 -17.35 -23.38 -21.50
N ASP A 70 -18.59 -23.89 -21.58
CA ASP A 70 -19.81 -23.10 -21.38
C ASP A 70 -20.08 -22.72 -19.91
N ARG A 71 -19.23 -23.21 -18.99
CA ARG A 71 -19.26 -22.93 -17.54
C ARG A 71 -18.37 -21.76 -17.14
N VAL A 72 -17.65 -21.16 -18.08
CA VAL A 72 -16.62 -20.16 -17.78
C VAL A 72 -16.83 -18.91 -18.62
N THR A 73 -16.84 -17.74 -17.97
CA THR A 73 -16.69 -16.44 -18.65
C THR A 73 -15.36 -15.81 -18.28
N PHE A 74 -14.77 -15.06 -19.22
CA PHE A 74 -13.52 -14.32 -19.03
C PHE A 74 -13.77 -12.82 -19.13
N GLU A 75 -13.28 -12.05 -18.16
CA GLU A 75 -13.34 -10.59 -18.12
C GLU A 75 -11.95 -10.00 -17.87
N GLU A 76 -11.59 -8.93 -18.58
CA GLU A 76 -10.48 -8.05 -18.21
C GLU A 76 -11.03 -6.98 -17.26
N THR A 77 -10.67 -7.05 -15.98
CA THR A 77 -11.20 -6.16 -14.92
C THR A 77 -10.45 -4.84 -14.82
N GLY A 78 -9.25 -4.77 -15.42
CA GLY A 78 -8.45 -3.56 -15.54
C GLY A 78 -7.02 -3.87 -15.94
N ARG A 79 -6.10 -2.93 -15.71
CA ARG A 79 -4.68 -3.06 -16.08
C ARG A 79 -3.74 -2.52 -15.01
N SER A 80 -2.58 -3.16 -14.88
CA SER A 80 -1.48 -2.72 -14.03
C SER A 80 -0.75 -1.48 -14.59
N TYR A 81 0.21 -0.97 -13.83
CA TYR A 81 1.09 0.12 -14.31
C TYR A 81 1.86 -0.26 -15.58
N GLU A 82 2.35 -1.50 -15.68
CA GLU A 82 3.03 -2.02 -16.89
C GLU A 82 2.05 -2.46 -18.00
N LYS A 83 0.77 -2.10 -17.88
CA LYS A 83 -0.30 -2.36 -18.85
C LYS A 83 -0.64 -3.84 -19.05
N ARG A 84 -0.25 -4.71 -18.11
CA ARG A 84 -0.69 -6.11 -18.10
C ARG A 84 -2.17 -6.19 -17.69
N PRO A 85 -2.98 -7.02 -18.36
CA PRO A 85 -4.39 -7.17 -18.01
C PRO A 85 -4.52 -7.87 -16.66
N GLN A 86 -5.37 -7.35 -15.78
CA GLN A 86 -5.92 -8.10 -14.66
C GLN A 86 -7.19 -8.77 -15.13
N THR A 87 -7.35 -10.05 -14.79
CA THR A 87 -8.38 -10.90 -15.38
C THR A 87 -9.20 -11.59 -14.31
N LEU A 88 -10.47 -11.82 -14.62
CA LEU A 88 -11.37 -12.58 -13.78
C LEU A 88 -12.04 -13.66 -14.62
N LEU A 89 -12.00 -14.91 -14.15
CA LEU A 89 -12.91 -15.94 -14.63
C LEU A 89 -14.10 -16.04 -13.68
N THR A 90 -15.31 -16.04 -14.23
CA THR A 90 -16.51 -16.43 -13.47
C THR A 90 -16.89 -17.85 -13.89
N ILE A 91 -16.86 -18.78 -12.94
CA ILE A 91 -17.14 -20.20 -13.17
C ILE A 91 -18.40 -20.61 -12.42
N SER A 92 -19.41 -21.09 -13.13
CA SER A 92 -20.70 -21.54 -12.58
C SER A 92 -21.49 -22.34 -13.62
N SER A 93 -22.71 -22.78 -13.30
CA SER A 93 -23.57 -23.41 -14.30
C SER A 93 -23.94 -22.43 -15.42
N PRO A 94 -24.16 -22.89 -16.67
CA PRO A 94 -24.59 -22.02 -17.77
C PRO A 94 -25.84 -21.20 -17.45
N ALA A 95 -26.76 -21.78 -16.66
CA ALA A 95 -27.97 -21.10 -16.18
C ALA A 95 -27.66 -19.93 -15.24
N ASN A 96 -26.64 -20.06 -14.38
CA ASN A 96 -26.18 -18.97 -13.52
C ASN A 96 -25.45 -17.89 -14.34
N LEU A 97 -24.59 -18.30 -15.28
CA LEU A 97 -23.87 -17.35 -16.13
C LEU A 97 -24.81 -16.49 -17.00
N ALA A 98 -25.93 -17.05 -17.44
CA ALA A 98 -26.96 -16.29 -18.16
C ALA A 98 -27.69 -15.23 -17.31
N ARG A 99 -27.55 -15.27 -15.97
CA ARG A 99 -28.28 -14.41 -15.02
C ARG A 99 -27.37 -13.72 -13.99
N LEU A 100 -26.09 -13.52 -14.29
CA LEU A 100 -25.13 -12.94 -13.33
C LEU A 100 -25.57 -11.57 -12.78
N ASP A 101 -26.15 -10.71 -13.60
CA ASP A 101 -26.65 -9.40 -13.15
C ASP A 101 -27.78 -9.54 -12.12
N GLN A 102 -28.66 -10.53 -12.30
CA GLN A 102 -29.70 -10.85 -11.33
C GLN A 102 -29.09 -11.40 -10.03
N ILE A 103 -28.09 -12.29 -10.11
CA ILE A 103 -27.39 -12.81 -8.93
C ILE A 103 -26.73 -11.65 -8.15
N LYS A 104 -26.01 -10.75 -8.83
CA LYS A 104 -25.41 -9.57 -8.19
C LYS A 104 -26.47 -8.66 -7.55
N ALA A 105 -27.59 -8.42 -8.23
CA ALA A 105 -28.70 -7.63 -7.70
C ALA A 105 -29.33 -8.27 -6.45
N ASP A 106 -29.54 -9.59 -6.45
CA ASP A 106 -30.09 -10.30 -5.30
C ASP A 106 -29.12 -10.31 -4.12
N ARG A 107 -27.81 -10.45 -4.37
CA ARG A 107 -26.78 -10.34 -3.34
C ARG A 107 -26.71 -8.94 -2.74
N LYS A 108 -26.85 -7.88 -3.54
CA LYS A 108 -26.88 -6.51 -3.03
C LYS A 108 -28.00 -6.30 -2.00
N LYS A 109 -29.13 -7.02 -2.12
CA LYS A 109 -30.22 -6.98 -1.14
C LYS A 109 -29.82 -7.52 0.24
N LEU A 110 -28.81 -8.39 0.35
CA LEU A 110 -28.30 -8.87 1.64
C LEU A 110 -27.89 -7.71 2.56
N ARG A 111 -27.39 -6.60 1.97
CA ARG A 111 -26.98 -5.37 2.66
C ARG A 111 -28.14 -4.49 3.13
N ASP A 112 -29.36 -4.70 2.67
CA ASP A 112 -30.52 -3.88 3.03
C ASP A 112 -31.46 -4.63 3.99
N PRO A 113 -31.46 -4.29 5.29
CA PRO A 113 -32.25 -4.99 6.30
C PRO A 113 -33.77 -4.97 6.03
N ASN A 114 -34.26 -4.09 5.15
CA ASN A 114 -35.69 -3.96 4.85
C ASN A 114 -36.15 -4.82 3.66
N THR A 115 -35.22 -5.48 2.97
CA THR A 115 -35.56 -6.34 1.81
C THR A 115 -35.72 -7.80 2.21
N SER A 116 -36.62 -8.52 1.53
CA SER A 116 -36.72 -9.97 1.65
C SER A 116 -35.84 -10.64 0.58
N VAL A 117 -35.09 -11.66 0.99
CA VAL A 117 -34.16 -12.42 0.14
C VAL A 117 -34.38 -13.91 0.44
N SER A 118 -34.44 -14.76 -0.59
CA SER A 118 -34.45 -16.22 -0.40
C SER A 118 -33.02 -16.70 -0.29
N ILE A 119 -32.60 -17.01 0.95
CA ILE A 119 -31.27 -17.53 1.25
C ILE A 119 -31.10 -18.94 0.67
N GLU A 120 -32.17 -19.74 0.70
CA GLU A 120 -32.20 -21.13 0.25
C GLU A 120 -32.03 -21.27 -1.27
N ALA A 121 -32.42 -20.26 -2.05
CA ALA A 121 -32.25 -20.25 -3.50
C ALA A 121 -30.97 -19.51 -3.96
N MET A 122 -30.26 -18.84 -3.04
CA MET A 122 -29.11 -18.02 -3.38
C MET A 122 -27.84 -18.88 -3.52
N PRO A 123 -27.05 -18.71 -4.59
CA PRO A 123 -25.76 -19.37 -4.69
C PRO A 123 -24.76 -18.74 -3.72
N VAL A 124 -23.83 -19.54 -3.20
CA VAL A 124 -22.65 -19.04 -2.50
C VAL A 124 -21.67 -18.46 -3.52
N VAL A 125 -21.02 -17.35 -3.18
CA VAL A 125 -19.96 -16.74 -4.02
C VAL A 125 -18.62 -16.90 -3.32
N MET A 126 -17.66 -17.54 -3.99
CA MET A 126 -16.29 -17.72 -3.49
C MET A 126 -15.31 -17.01 -4.43
N PHE A 127 -14.51 -16.08 -3.87
CA PHE A 127 -13.43 -15.41 -4.58
C PHE A 127 -12.11 -16.12 -4.31
N MET A 128 -11.38 -16.48 -5.36
CA MET A 128 -10.11 -17.18 -5.35
C MET A 128 -9.03 -16.24 -5.91
N GLY A 129 -8.31 -15.56 -5.01
CA GLY A 129 -7.29 -14.58 -5.34
C GLY A 129 -5.88 -15.15 -5.21
N TYR A 130 -5.13 -15.18 -6.30
CA TYR A 130 -3.82 -15.80 -6.34
C TYR A 130 -2.67 -14.80 -6.47
N SER A 131 -1.59 -15.03 -5.71
CA SER A 131 -0.28 -14.39 -5.89
C SER A 131 -0.35 -12.86 -5.95
N VAL A 132 -0.96 -12.22 -4.93
CA VAL A 132 -0.84 -10.77 -4.71
C VAL A 132 0.61 -10.34 -4.47
N HIS A 133 1.43 -11.27 -3.96
CA HIS A 133 2.87 -11.18 -4.06
C HIS A 133 3.36 -12.00 -5.26
N GLY A 134 4.00 -11.33 -6.22
CA GLY A 134 4.33 -11.97 -7.50
C GLY A 134 5.39 -13.06 -7.42
N ASN A 135 6.22 -13.07 -6.36
CA ASN A 135 7.21 -14.12 -6.12
C ASN A 135 6.72 -15.27 -5.22
N GLU A 136 5.42 -15.33 -4.96
CA GLU A 136 4.73 -16.43 -4.28
C GLU A 136 3.93 -17.23 -5.32
N ALA A 137 4.66 -17.82 -6.28
CA ALA A 137 4.12 -18.19 -7.59
C ALA A 137 3.34 -19.52 -7.64
N SER A 138 3.44 -20.37 -6.61
CA SER A 138 2.65 -21.62 -6.54
C SER A 138 1.15 -21.36 -6.55
N GLY A 139 0.69 -20.22 -6.02
CA GLY A 139 -0.69 -19.77 -6.11
C GLY A 139 -1.13 -19.60 -7.57
N ALA A 140 -0.46 -18.72 -8.33
CA ALA A 140 -0.76 -18.49 -9.74
C ALA A 140 -0.69 -19.77 -10.59
N ASN A 141 0.22 -20.70 -10.29
CA ASN A 141 0.32 -21.97 -11.01
C ASN A 141 -0.77 -22.98 -10.58
N ALA A 142 -1.23 -22.95 -9.33
CA ALA A 142 -2.40 -23.71 -8.88
C ALA A 142 -3.70 -23.20 -9.53
N SER A 143 -3.77 -21.91 -9.89
CA SER A 143 -4.92 -21.35 -10.59
C SER A 143 -5.16 -22.01 -11.97
N LEU A 144 -4.11 -22.51 -12.64
CA LEU A 144 -4.24 -23.31 -13.88
C LEU A 144 -5.05 -24.59 -13.62
N LEU A 145 -4.75 -25.28 -12.51
CA LEU A 145 -5.41 -26.52 -12.11
C LEU A 145 -6.85 -26.25 -11.67
N ALA A 146 -7.07 -25.18 -10.89
CA ALA A 146 -8.40 -24.76 -10.46
C ALA A 146 -9.30 -24.42 -11.66
N ALA A 147 -8.80 -23.61 -12.60
CA ALA A 147 -9.55 -23.27 -13.80
C ALA A 147 -9.91 -24.53 -14.61
N TYR A 148 -8.95 -25.44 -14.81
CA TYR A 148 -9.22 -26.70 -15.53
C TYR A 148 -10.24 -27.57 -14.80
N HIS A 149 -10.06 -27.79 -13.50
CA HIS A 149 -10.93 -28.65 -12.72
C HIS A 149 -12.38 -28.16 -12.74
N PHE A 150 -12.60 -26.87 -12.45
CA PHE A 150 -13.95 -26.33 -12.41
C PHE A 150 -14.62 -26.18 -13.78
N ALA A 151 -13.82 -26.08 -14.85
CA ALA A 151 -14.33 -26.02 -16.22
C ALA A 151 -14.66 -27.40 -16.81
N ALA A 152 -13.92 -28.45 -16.44
CA ALA A 152 -13.94 -29.74 -17.14
C ALA A 152 -14.46 -30.92 -16.32
N ALA A 153 -14.47 -30.85 -14.97
CA ALA A 153 -14.92 -31.98 -14.16
C ALA A 153 -16.43 -32.22 -14.31
N ASN A 154 -16.85 -33.46 -14.55
CA ASN A 154 -18.26 -33.79 -14.77
C ASN A 154 -19.05 -33.86 -13.45
N GLU A 155 -18.40 -34.31 -12.37
CA GLU A 155 -19.06 -34.61 -11.10
C GLU A 155 -19.53 -33.35 -10.34
N ILE A 156 -18.99 -32.18 -10.68
CA ILE A 156 -19.36 -30.88 -10.06
C ILE A 156 -20.48 -30.15 -10.81
N GLU A 157 -20.94 -30.66 -11.95
CA GLU A 157 -21.83 -29.91 -12.85
C GLU A 157 -23.12 -29.43 -12.16
N ALA A 158 -23.80 -30.34 -11.45
CA ALA A 158 -25.00 -30.02 -10.68
C ALA A 158 -24.69 -29.13 -9.47
N GLU A 159 -23.49 -29.25 -8.89
CA GLU A 159 -23.08 -28.46 -7.72
C GLU A 159 -22.89 -26.98 -8.10
N LEU A 160 -22.41 -26.70 -9.31
CA LEU A 160 -22.22 -25.34 -9.84
C LEU A 160 -23.54 -24.57 -10.06
N GLU A 161 -24.71 -25.20 -9.96
CA GLU A 161 -26.00 -24.48 -9.91
C GLU A 161 -26.13 -23.64 -8.63
N ASN A 162 -25.45 -24.03 -7.56
CA ASN A 162 -25.54 -23.41 -6.24
C ASN A 162 -24.27 -22.64 -5.84
N VAL A 163 -23.27 -22.56 -6.73
CA VAL A 163 -21.97 -21.93 -6.47
C VAL A 163 -21.57 -21.04 -7.64
N VAL A 164 -21.08 -19.83 -7.33
CA VAL A 164 -20.37 -18.97 -8.29
C VAL A 164 -18.93 -18.77 -7.81
N LEU A 165 -17.98 -19.15 -8.66
CA LEU A 165 -16.56 -19.03 -8.39
C LEU A 165 -16.00 -17.84 -9.15
N LEU A 166 -15.25 -16.99 -8.46
CA LEU A 166 -14.56 -15.83 -9.02
C LEU A 166 -13.06 -16.11 -8.93
N LEU A 167 -12.40 -16.32 -10.07
CA LEU A 167 -10.98 -16.71 -10.13
C LEU A 167 -10.15 -15.55 -10.68
N ASP A 168 -9.33 -14.92 -9.82
CA ASP A 168 -8.31 -13.95 -10.21
C ASP A 168 -6.93 -14.63 -10.18
N PRO A 169 -6.40 -15.07 -11.32
CA PRO A 169 -5.25 -15.98 -11.39
C PRO A 169 -3.93 -15.32 -11.01
N ALA A 170 -3.85 -13.98 -10.99
CA ALA A 170 -2.65 -13.23 -10.65
C ALA A 170 -3.00 -11.79 -10.26
N ILE A 171 -3.19 -11.56 -8.97
CA ILE A 171 -3.52 -10.24 -8.44
C ILE A 171 -2.41 -9.21 -8.74
N ASN A 172 -1.14 -9.64 -8.72
CA ASN A 172 0.02 -8.82 -9.06
C ASN A 172 0.68 -9.30 -10.37
N PRO A 173 0.16 -8.88 -11.53
CA PRO A 173 0.66 -9.36 -12.82
C PRO A 173 2.10 -8.92 -13.11
N ASP A 174 2.51 -7.75 -12.60
CA ASP A 174 3.83 -7.18 -12.85
C ASP A 174 4.91 -7.93 -12.04
N GLY A 175 4.64 -8.16 -10.75
CA GLY A 175 5.51 -8.95 -9.88
C GLY A 175 5.63 -10.40 -10.34
N LEU A 176 4.51 -11.04 -10.72
CA LEU A 176 4.50 -12.43 -11.19
C LEU A 176 5.37 -12.60 -12.43
N ASN A 177 5.22 -11.70 -13.40
CA ASN A 177 6.00 -11.75 -14.63
C ASN A 177 7.50 -11.53 -14.36
N ARG A 178 7.85 -10.58 -13.48
CA ARG A 178 9.24 -10.32 -13.07
C ARG A 178 9.87 -11.56 -12.44
N PHE A 179 9.16 -12.21 -11.54
CA PHE A 179 9.63 -13.40 -10.84
C PHE A 179 9.78 -14.61 -11.76
N ALA A 180 8.72 -14.96 -12.52
CA ALA A 180 8.75 -16.10 -13.43
C ALA A 180 9.89 -15.97 -14.46
N SER A 181 10.12 -14.76 -14.97
CA SER A 181 11.25 -14.48 -15.88
C SER A 181 12.60 -14.73 -15.20
N TRP A 182 12.78 -14.32 -13.94
CA TRP A 182 14.01 -14.57 -13.19
C TRP A 182 14.24 -16.06 -12.95
N VAL A 183 13.26 -16.74 -12.36
CA VAL A 183 13.39 -18.14 -11.95
C VAL A 183 13.59 -19.04 -13.16
N ASN A 184 12.81 -18.84 -14.24
CA ASN A 184 12.93 -19.66 -15.44
C ASN A 184 14.27 -19.43 -16.17
N SER A 185 14.78 -18.20 -16.22
CA SER A 185 16.08 -17.93 -16.87
C SER A 185 17.28 -18.52 -16.13
N HIS A 186 17.11 -18.87 -14.85
CA HIS A 186 18.15 -19.48 -14.02
C HIS A 186 17.89 -20.98 -13.72
N LYS A 187 16.80 -21.55 -14.22
CA LYS A 187 16.47 -22.97 -14.07
C LYS A 187 17.50 -23.84 -14.78
N SER A 188 17.97 -24.88 -14.10
CA SER A 188 18.77 -25.95 -14.70
C SER A 188 17.89 -27.13 -15.15
N TYR A 189 18.23 -27.81 -16.24
CA TYR A 189 17.54 -29.05 -16.64
C TYR A 189 17.73 -30.19 -15.63
N ASN A 190 18.90 -30.20 -14.98
CA ASN A 190 19.14 -31.04 -13.81
C ASN A 190 18.91 -30.15 -12.59
N LEU A 191 17.79 -30.35 -11.90
CA LEU A 191 17.41 -29.53 -10.75
C LEU A 191 18.46 -29.65 -9.63
N ASN A 192 18.83 -28.52 -9.05
CA ASN A 192 19.76 -28.44 -7.93
C ASN A 192 19.03 -27.81 -6.74
N GLY A 193 18.89 -28.54 -5.63
CA GLY A 193 18.19 -28.06 -4.45
C GLY A 193 18.96 -27.08 -3.57
N ASP A 194 20.25 -26.83 -3.82
CA ASP A 194 21.08 -25.98 -2.95
C ASP A 194 20.52 -24.55 -2.86
N PRO A 195 20.14 -24.06 -1.65
CA PRO A 195 19.51 -22.75 -1.47
C PRO A 195 20.42 -21.57 -1.83
N ASN A 196 21.73 -21.79 -2.02
CA ASN A 196 22.66 -20.78 -2.51
C ASN A 196 22.60 -20.59 -4.04
N GLY A 197 21.76 -21.37 -4.74
CA GLY A 197 21.55 -21.27 -6.18
C GLY A 197 21.03 -19.89 -6.62
N ARG A 198 21.45 -19.47 -7.82
CA ARG A 198 21.04 -18.17 -8.41
C ARG A 198 19.52 -18.07 -8.62
N GLU A 199 18.86 -19.20 -8.84
CA GLU A 199 17.42 -19.34 -8.98
C GLU A 199 16.63 -18.73 -7.79
N TYR A 200 17.13 -18.91 -6.56
CA TYR A 200 16.41 -18.52 -5.33
C TYR A 200 16.68 -17.08 -4.88
N ASN A 201 17.69 -16.43 -5.46
CA ASN A 201 18.17 -15.10 -5.07
C ASN A 201 17.89 -14.05 -6.16
N GLU A 202 16.64 -13.58 -6.21
CA GLU A 202 16.15 -12.54 -7.12
C GLU A 202 17.01 -11.27 -7.09
N ALA A 203 17.21 -10.66 -8.26
CA ALA A 203 17.72 -9.30 -8.32
C ALA A 203 16.82 -8.30 -7.59
N TRP A 204 17.41 -7.20 -7.13
CA TRP A 204 16.67 -6.05 -6.65
C TRP A 204 16.12 -5.27 -7.86
N PRO A 205 14.87 -4.80 -7.84
CA PRO A 205 13.81 -5.07 -6.87
C PRO A 205 13.22 -6.47 -7.09
N ARG A 206 12.82 -7.14 -6.00
CA ARG A 206 12.25 -8.50 -6.07
C ARG A 206 10.86 -8.51 -6.71
N GLY A 207 10.37 -9.67 -7.13
CA GLY A 207 9.05 -9.88 -7.74
C GLY A 207 7.87 -9.85 -6.78
N ARG A 208 8.10 -9.66 -5.47
CA ARG A 208 7.02 -9.56 -4.46
C ARG A 208 6.02 -8.45 -4.77
N THR A 209 6.51 -7.30 -5.22
CA THR A 209 5.78 -6.04 -5.26
C THR A 209 5.34 -5.67 -6.69
N ASN A 210 4.47 -4.67 -6.82
CA ASN A 210 4.03 -4.17 -8.13
C ASN A 210 5.14 -3.38 -8.86
N HIS A 211 4.77 -2.58 -9.87
CA HIS A 211 5.70 -1.74 -10.62
C HIS A 211 6.47 -0.74 -9.75
N TYR A 212 5.77 -0.01 -8.88
CA TYR A 212 6.37 0.98 -7.96
C TYR A 212 6.85 0.38 -6.64
N TRP A 213 6.99 -0.94 -6.59
CA TRP A 213 7.49 -1.69 -5.44
C TRP A 213 6.63 -1.62 -4.18
N PHE A 214 5.32 -1.46 -4.33
CA PHE A 214 4.37 -1.55 -3.23
C PHE A 214 3.91 -2.99 -2.98
N ASP A 215 3.66 -3.28 -1.70
CA ASP A 215 2.96 -4.48 -1.26
C ASP A 215 1.45 -4.30 -1.49
N LEU A 216 0.90 -4.99 -2.49
CA LEU A 216 -0.53 -4.91 -2.84
C LEU A 216 -1.44 -5.60 -1.80
N ASN A 217 -0.89 -6.41 -0.89
CA ASN A 217 -1.60 -6.96 0.26
C ASN A 217 -1.52 -6.05 1.50
N ARG A 218 -1.21 -4.76 1.29
CA ARG A 218 -1.40 -3.66 2.24
C ARG A 218 -2.24 -2.52 1.66
N ASP A 219 -2.71 -2.67 0.43
CA ASP A 219 -3.41 -1.64 -0.35
C ASP A 219 -4.91 -1.95 -0.56
N TRP A 220 -5.49 -2.87 0.22
CA TRP A 220 -6.93 -3.15 0.14
C TRP A 220 -7.81 -2.01 0.63
N LEU A 221 -7.48 -1.45 1.79
CA LEU A 221 -8.18 -0.29 2.36
C LEU A 221 -7.63 1.04 1.80
N PRO A 222 -6.31 1.22 1.64
CA PRO A 222 -5.80 2.46 1.04
C PRO A 222 -6.15 2.62 -0.44
N VAL A 223 -6.22 1.52 -1.20
CA VAL A 223 -6.67 1.45 -2.59
C VAL A 223 -6.03 2.50 -3.52
N GLN A 224 -4.72 2.72 -3.33
CA GLN A 224 -3.94 3.73 -4.03
C GLN A 224 -3.45 3.28 -5.41
N HIS A 225 -3.35 1.97 -5.64
CA HIS A 225 -2.85 1.43 -6.89
C HIS A 225 -3.98 0.95 -7.82
N PRO A 226 -3.81 1.03 -9.15
CA PRO A 226 -4.80 0.55 -10.11
C PRO A 226 -5.14 -0.92 -9.88
N GLU A 227 -4.15 -1.75 -9.51
CA GLU A 227 -4.37 -3.17 -9.24
C GLU A 227 -5.40 -3.39 -8.12
N SER A 228 -5.29 -2.61 -7.05
CA SER A 228 -6.20 -2.66 -5.90
C SER A 228 -7.55 -2.03 -6.21
N ARG A 229 -7.59 -0.89 -6.95
CA ARG A 229 -8.86 -0.25 -7.36
C ARG A 229 -9.71 -1.19 -8.21
N ASN A 230 -9.09 -1.92 -9.14
CA ASN A 230 -9.77 -2.91 -9.96
C ASN A 230 -10.30 -4.07 -9.10
N ARG A 231 -9.48 -4.59 -8.17
CA ARG A 231 -9.87 -5.68 -7.25
C ARG A 231 -11.01 -5.30 -6.32
N VAL A 232 -10.94 -4.13 -5.68
CA VAL A 232 -11.99 -3.63 -4.78
C VAL A 232 -13.30 -3.41 -5.53
N LYS A 233 -13.26 -2.89 -6.76
CA LYS A 233 -14.46 -2.77 -7.61
C LYS A 233 -15.13 -4.14 -7.84
N VAL A 234 -14.35 -5.17 -8.15
CA VAL A 234 -14.88 -6.54 -8.31
C VAL A 234 -15.47 -7.03 -7.00
N PHE A 235 -14.74 -6.91 -5.89
CA PHE A 235 -15.21 -7.30 -4.55
C PHE A 235 -16.55 -6.64 -4.20
N GLN A 236 -16.68 -5.32 -4.38
CA GLN A 236 -17.90 -4.58 -4.05
C GLN A 236 -19.08 -4.95 -4.98
N SER A 237 -18.81 -5.33 -6.23
CA SER A 237 -19.85 -5.74 -7.18
C SER A 237 -20.43 -7.12 -6.89
N TRP A 238 -19.64 -8.01 -6.28
CA TRP A 238 -20.00 -9.41 -6.05
C TRP A 238 -20.34 -9.73 -4.60
N LEU A 239 -19.73 -9.01 -3.65
CA LEU A 239 -19.85 -9.22 -2.21
C LEU A 239 -19.61 -10.70 -1.86
N PRO A 240 -18.42 -11.28 -2.09
CA PRO A 240 -18.21 -12.72 -1.95
C PRO A 240 -18.45 -13.20 -0.51
N ASN A 241 -18.98 -14.40 -0.33
CA ASN A 241 -19.12 -15.01 1.00
C ASN A 241 -17.77 -15.44 1.57
N ILE A 242 -16.89 -15.97 0.72
CA ILE A 242 -15.53 -16.39 1.08
C ILE A 242 -14.54 -15.71 0.14
N HIS A 243 -13.43 -15.21 0.68
CA HIS A 243 -12.30 -14.68 -0.06
C HIS A 243 -11.03 -15.45 0.30
N LEU A 244 -10.48 -16.19 -0.67
CA LEU A 244 -9.24 -16.93 -0.52
C LEU A 244 -8.06 -16.08 -0.98
N ASP A 245 -7.08 -15.89 -0.12
CA ASP A 245 -5.85 -15.13 -0.34
C ASP A 245 -4.65 -16.10 -0.36
N PHE A 246 -4.25 -16.55 -1.55
CA PHE A 246 -3.21 -17.56 -1.71
C PHE A 246 -1.80 -16.93 -1.72
N HIS A 247 -1.01 -17.30 -0.71
CA HIS A 247 0.32 -16.79 -0.42
C HIS A 247 1.38 -17.90 -0.25
N GLU A 248 2.65 -17.48 -0.18
CA GLU A 248 3.77 -18.29 0.26
C GLU A 248 4.62 -17.62 1.35
N MET A 249 5.24 -18.45 2.17
CA MET A 249 6.15 -18.07 3.24
C MET A 249 7.52 -18.75 3.10
N GLY A 250 8.40 -18.57 4.09
CA GLY A 250 9.76 -19.10 4.04
C GLY A 250 9.85 -20.60 3.72
N THR A 251 10.87 -21.01 2.96
CA THR A 251 11.09 -22.39 2.49
C THR A 251 11.11 -23.44 3.61
N ASN A 252 11.57 -23.07 4.81
CA ASN A 252 11.66 -23.97 5.96
C ASN A 252 10.36 -24.11 6.77
N SER A 253 9.28 -23.42 6.36
CA SER A 253 7.95 -23.58 6.94
C SER A 253 7.25 -24.84 6.42
N THR A 254 5.95 -24.97 6.73
CA THR A 254 5.05 -26.00 6.21
C THR A 254 3.89 -25.34 5.47
N PHE A 255 2.62 -25.72 5.70
CA PHE A 255 1.46 -24.99 5.21
C PHE A 255 0.71 -24.29 6.36
N PHE A 256 0.17 -23.10 6.14
CA PHE A 256 -0.72 -22.43 7.09
C PHE A 256 -2.04 -22.05 6.42
N PHE A 257 -3.12 -22.12 7.19
CA PHE A 257 -4.42 -21.57 6.83
C PHE A 257 -5.05 -20.87 8.04
N GLN A 258 -5.82 -19.81 7.80
CA GLN A 258 -6.59 -19.11 8.84
C GLN A 258 -7.58 -20.06 9.55
N PRO A 259 -7.93 -19.82 10.83
CA PRO A 259 -7.77 -18.56 11.57
C PRO A 259 -6.34 -18.24 12.02
N GLY A 260 -6.04 -16.95 12.18
CA GLY A 260 -4.79 -16.45 12.76
C GLY A 260 -4.77 -16.53 14.28
N VAL A 261 -3.83 -15.82 14.92
CA VAL A 261 -3.69 -15.80 16.39
C VAL A 261 -4.98 -15.24 17.03
N PRO A 262 -5.71 -16.01 17.86
CA PRO A 262 -7.03 -15.61 18.34
C PRO A 262 -7.06 -14.31 19.15
N SER A 263 -5.97 -13.95 19.84
CA SER A 263 -5.87 -12.71 20.63
C SER A 263 -5.55 -11.46 19.80
N ARG A 264 -5.22 -11.61 18.51
CA ARG A 264 -4.73 -10.52 17.64
C ARG A 264 -5.73 -10.21 16.54
N THR A 265 -6.96 -9.98 16.94
CA THR A 265 -8.08 -9.68 16.06
C THR A 265 -8.53 -8.23 16.23
N HIS A 266 -9.14 -7.66 15.20
CA HIS A 266 -9.72 -6.33 15.31
C HIS A 266 -11.13 -6.40 15.91
N PRO A 267 -11.48 -5.58 16.93
CA PRO A 267 -12.80 -5.64 17.58
C PRO A 267 -14.00 -5.26 16.71
N LEU A 268 -13.75 -4.68 15.53
CA LEU A 268 -14.81 -4.44 14.54
C LEU A 268 -15.15 -5.69 13.72
N THR A 269 -14.40 -6.78 13.85
CA THR A 269 -14.75 -8.07 13.28
C THR A 269 -15.57 -8.86 14.31
N PRO A 270 -16.80 -9.30 14.00
CA PRO A 270 -17.63 -10.04 14.96
C PRO A 270 -17.12 -11.47 15.19
N ASP A 271 -17.30 -11.99 16.41
CA ASP A 271 -16.89 -13.34 16.82
C ASP A 271 -17.40 -14.44 15.89
N LYS A 272 -18.64 -14.28 15.38
CA LYS A 272 -19.24 -15.23 14.45
C LYS A 272 -18.44 -15.41 13.16
N ASN A 273 -17.71 -14.39 12.72
CA ASN A 273 -16.82 -14.49 11.58
C ASN A 273 -15.71 -15.51 11.85
N PHE A 274 -15.03 -15.39 13.00
CA PHE A 274 -13.98 -16.31 13.42
C PHE A 274 -14.48 -17.75 13.65
N GLU A 275 -15.70 -17.93 14.18
CA GLU A 275 -16.33 -19.26 14.29
C GLU A 275 -16.49 -19.94 12.92
N LEU A 276 -16.90 -19.18 11.89
CA LEU A 276 -17.05 -19.69 10.54
C LEU A 276 -15.69 -19.98 9.90
N THR A 277 -14.69 -19.13 10.12
CA THR A 277 -13.30 -19.37 9.68
C THR A 277 -12.75 -20.66 10.29
N GLU A 278 -12.94 -20.89 11.60
CA GLU A 278 -12.52 -22.12 12.27
C GLU A 278 -13.23 -23.35 11.69
N LYS A 279 -14.54 -23.24 11.44
CA LYS A 279 -15.32 -24.32 10.82
C LYS A 279 -14.81 -24.65 9.42
N ILE A 280 -14.53 -23.66 8.58
CA ILE A 280 -13.94 -23.86 7.24
C ILE A 280 -12.54 -24.49 7.36
N GLY A 281 -11.74 -24.07 8.35
CA GLY A 281 -10.42 -24.65 8.63
C GLY A 281 -10.45 -26.18 8.84
N THR A 282 -11.55 -26.75 9.33
CA THR A 282 -11.68 -28.22 9.47
C THR A 282 -11.71 -28.96 8.12
N TYR A 283 -12.20 -28.32 7.05
CA TYR A 283 -12.14 -28.88 5.69
C TYR A 283 -10.72 -28.86 5.15
N HIS A 284 -9.96 -27.78 5.40
CA HIS A 284 -8.56 -27.67 5.03
C HIS A 284 -7.71 -28.74 5.70
N ALA A 285 -7.88 -28.91 7.02
CA ALA A 285 -7.23 -29.96 7.81
C ALA A 285 -7.48 -31.35 7.20
N LYS A 286 -8.76 -31.71 7.01
CA LYS A 286 -9.15 -33.01 6.43
C LYS A 286 -8.53 -33.25 5.04
N ALA A 287 -8.47 -32.22 4.20
CA ALA A 287 -7.91 -32.34 2.85
C ALA A 287 -6.38 -32.48 2.85
N LEU A 288 -5.69 -31.71 3.70
CA LEU A 288 -4.23 -31.78 3.82
C LEU A 288 -3.77 -33.06 4.51
N ASP A 289 -4.52 -33.56 5.50
CA ASP A 289 -4.35 -34.88 6.12
C ASP A 289 -4.36 -35.99 5.07
N LYS A 290 -5.33 -35.94 4.14
CA LYS A 290 -5.49 -36.96 3.08
C LYS A 290 -4.26 -37.06 2.18
N ILE A 291 -3.55 -35.95 1.95
CA ILE A 291 -2.36 -35.92 1.09
C ILE A 291 -1.03 -35.96 1.86
N GLY A 292 -1.09 -36.03 3.20
CA GLY A 292 0.05 -36.10 4.10
C GLY A 292 0.86 -34.81 4.23
N SER A 293 0.24 -33.65 3.95
CA SER A 293 0.93 -32.35 4.02
C SER A 293 0.94 -31.82 5.45
N LEU A 294 2.10 -31.38 5.94
CA LEU A 294 2.23 -30.75 7.25
C LEU A 294 1.57 -29.36 7.23
N TYR A 295 0.81 -29.04 8.26
CA TYR A 295 0.15 -27.75 8.39
C TYR A 295 0.05 -27.27 9.85
N TYR A 296 -0.27 -26.00 10.02
CA TYR A 296 -0.65 -25.38 11.29
C TYR A 296 -1.67 -24.25 11.07
N ASN A 297 -2.39 -23.87 12.12
CA ASN A 297 -3.30 -22.71 12.15
C ASN A 297 -3.26 -22.05 13.55
N GLN A 298 -3.97 -20.94 13.74
CA GLN A 298 -4.05 -20.20 15.02
C GLN A 298 -2.73 -19.60 15.54
N GLU A 299 -1.72 -19.51 14.66
CA GLU A 299 -0.37 -19.06 15.00
C GLU A 299 0.15 -18.02 13.98
N ASN A 300 1.21 -17.30 14.37
CA ASN A 300 2.05 -16.39 13.55
C ASN A 300 1.38 -15.12 12.98
N TYR A 301 0.21 -15.24 12.35
CA TYR A 301 -0.45 -14.15 11.62
C TYR A 301 -1.58 -13.53 12.45
N ASP A 302 -1.76 -12.22 12.35
CA ASP A 302 -2.86 -11.49 13.01
C ASP A 302 -4.00 -11.16 12.04
N ASP A 303 -5.17 -10.87 12.60
CA ASP A 303 -6.37 -10.43 11.89
C ASP A 303 -6.77 -9.01 12.36
N PHE A 304 -5.77 -8.13 12.46
CA PHE A 304 -5.94 -6.78 13.00
C PHE A 304 -6.10 -5.69 11.92
N TYR A 305 -5.12 -5.52 11.02
CA TYR A 305 -5.17 -4.46 10.01
C TYR A 305 -6.05 -4.83 8.81
N TYR A 306 -7.02 -3.99 8.46
CA TYR A 306 -7.94 -4.18 7.32
C TYR A 306 -7.37 -3.86 5.94
N GLY A 307 -6.05 -3.63 5.81
CA GLY A 307 -5.41 -3.43 4.51
C GLY A 307 -5.04 -4.72 3.76
N LYS A 308 -5.43 -5.89 4.28
CA LYS A 308 -5.05 -7.23 3.78
C LYS A 308 -6.26 -7.97 3.20
N GLY A 309 -6.03 -8.88 2.26
CA GLY A 309 -7.07 -9.72 1.64
C GLY A 309 -7.69 -10.70 2.63
N SER A 310 -6.96 -11.03 3.69
CA SER A 310 -7.42 -11.91 4.74
C SER A 310 -8.25 -11.23 5.84
N THR A 311 -8.41 -9.91 5.83
CA THR A 311 -9.11 -9.14 6.89
C THR A 311 -10.08 -8.09 6.34
N TYR A 312 -9.79 -7.46 5.21
CA TYR A 312 -10.70 -6.53 4.52
C TYR A 312 -12.09 -7.15 4.24
N PRO A 313 -12.20 -8.45 3.87
CA PRO A 313 -13.50 -9.10 3.73
C PRO A 313 -14.27 -9.23 5.05
N ASP A 314 -13.57 -9.46 6.16
CA ASP A 314 -14.18 -9.80 7.46
C ASP A 314 -15.04 -8.69 8.05
N VAL A 315 -14.61 -7.44 7.83
CA VAL A 315 -15.32 -6.22 8.26
C VAL A 315 -16.51 -5.88 7.35
N GLN A 316 -16.84 -6.76 6.40
CA GLN A 316 -17.94 -6.60 5.44
C GLN A 316 -18.84 -7.85 5.33
N GLY A 317 -18.81 -8.73 6.33
CA GLY A 317 -19.66 -9.93 6.38
C GLY A 317 -19.23 -11.05 5.44
N SER A 318 -18.02 -10.95 4.86
CA SER A 318 -17.34 -12.03 4.13
C SER A 318 -16.37 -12.75 5.08
N ILE A 319 -15.91 -13.94 4.69
CA ILE A 319 -14.87 -14.69 5.41
C ILE A 319 -13.58 -14.65 4.59
N GLY A 320 -12.58 -13.91 5.07
CA GLY A 320 -11.22 -13.95 4.54
C GLY A 320 -10.51 -15.24 4.97
N ILE A 321 -9.71 -15.83 4.07
CA ILE A 321 -8.86 -16.99 4.36
C ILE A 321 -7.48 -16.77 3.77
N LEU A 322 -6.50 -16.52 4.62
CA LEU A 322 -5.07 -16.55 4.25
C LEU A 322 -4.57 -17.98 4.15
N PHE A 323 -3.92 -18.32 3.04
CA PHE A 323 -3.14 -19.54 2.88
C PHE A 323 -1.67 -19.21 2.70
N GLU A 324 -0.79 -19.81 3.48
CA GLU A 324 0.66 -19.59 3.39
C GLU A 324 1.35 -20.93 3.13
N GLN A 325 1.90 -21.11 1.93
CA GLN A 325 2.64 -22.31 1.53
C GLN A 325 4.14 -22.09 1.71
N ALA A 326 4.87 -23.04 2.29
CA ALA A 326 6.33 -23.02 2.25
C ALA A 326 6.83 -22.84 0.81
N SER A 327 7.61 -21.79 0.55
CA SER A 327 8.04 -21.44 -0.80
C SER A 327 9.13 -22.39 -1.27
N SER A 328 8.85 -23.13 -2.35
CA SER A 328 9.90 -23.79 -3.13
C SER A 328 10.80 -22.76 -3.81
N ARG A 329 10.25 -21.56 -4.07
CA ARG A 329 10.84 -20.36 -4.70
C ARG A 329 11.28 -20.60 -6.14
N GLY A 330 12.08 -21.63 -6.37
CA GLY A 330 12.41 -22.16 -7.68
C GLY A 330 11.61 -23.41 -8.01
N HIS A 331 12.27 -24.40 -8.60
CA HIS A 331 11.66 -25.67 -9.03
C HIS A 331 11.88 -26.81 -8.02
N LEU A 332 12.98 -26.76 -7.25
CA LEU A 332 13.33 -27.72 -6.20
C LEU A 332 14.26 -27.04 -5.20
N GLN A 333 14.02 -27.10 -3.91
CA GLN A 333 14.93 -26.50 -2.92
C GLN A 333 15.04 -27.37 -1.67
N GLU A 334 16.24 -27.43 -1.07
CA GLU A 334 16.44 -28.04 0.25
C GLU A 334 15.69 -27.23 1.31
N SER A 335 14.97 -27.93 2.18
CA SER A 335 14.30 -27.34 3.34
C SER A 335 14.59 -28.15 4.61
N ALA A 336 14.27 -27.57 5.77
CA ALA A 336 14.31 -28.26 7.05
C ALA A 336 13.46 -29.55 7.09
N ASN A 337 12.46 -29.68 6.20
CA ASN A 337 11.54 -30.81 6.09
C ASN A 337 11.88 -31.74 4.91
N GLY A 338 13.05 -31.59 4.29
CA GLY A 338 13.48 -32.34 3.12
C GLY A 338 13.39 -31.53 1.81
N MET A 339 13.53 -32.21 0.67
CA MET A 339 13.46 -31.56 -0.64
C MET A 339 12.04 -31.06 -0.93
N LEU A 340 11.89 -29.76 -1.14
CA LEU A 340 10.64 -29.08 -1.44
C LEU A 340 10.55 -28.79 -2.94
N SER A 341 9.68 -29.50 -3.65
CA SER A 341 9.49 -29.33 -5.09
C SER A 341 8.38 -28.34 -5.43
N PHE A 342 8.50 -27.66 -6.57
CA PHE A 342 7.46 -26.75 -7.04
C PHE A 342 6.11 -27.44 -7.26
N PRO A 343 6.04 -28.64 -7.90
CA PRO A 343 4.81 -29.44 -7.93
C PRO A 343 4.17 -29.70 -6.57
N PHE A 344 4.94 -29.97 -5.52
CA PHE A 344 4.38 -30.18 -4.18
C PHE A 344 3.72 -28.89 -3.65
N THR A 345 4.38 -27.75 -3.80
CA THR A 345 3.83 -26.46 -3.36
C THR A 345 2.54 -26.10 -4.09
N ILE A 346 2.47 -26.36 -5.41
CA ILE A 346 1.26 -26.17 -6.23
C ILE A 346 0.13 -27.11 -5.76
N ARG A 347 0.43 -28.39 -5.48
CA ARG A 347 -0.57 -29.37 -5.05
C ARG A 347 -1.25 -28.94 -3.75
N ASN A 348 -0.51 -28.41 -2.78
CA ASN A 348 -1.09 -27.96 -1.52
C ASN A 348 -2.04 -26.77 -1.72
N GLN A 349 -1.66 -25.78 -2.52
CA GLN A 349 -2.53 -24.64 -2.84
C GLN A 349 -3.82 -25.10 -3.54
N PHE A 350 -3.70 -26.00 -4.53
CA PHE A 350 -4.86 -26.57 -5.21
C PHE A 350 -5.74 -27.40 -4.26
N THR A 351 -5.14 -28.16 -3.35
CA THR A 351 -5.86 -28.93 -2.31
C THR A 351 -6.64 -28.02 -1.37
N ALA A 352 -6.02 -26.93 -0.92
CA ALA A 352 -6.69 -25.91 -0.12
C ALA A 352 -7.88 -25.31 -0.90
N ASN A 353 -7.70 -24.99 -2.18
CA ASN A 353 -8.78 -24.50 -3.04
C ASN A 353 -9.99 -25.46 -3.11
N LEU A 354 -9.75 -26.75 -3.37
CA LEU A 354 -10.81 -27.76 -3.41
C LEU A 354 -11.53 -27.89 -2.06
N SER A 355 -10.79 -27.83 -0.95
CA SER A 355 -11.40 -27.89 0.38
C SER A 355 -12.21 -26.65 0.74
N SER A 356 -11.83 -25.46 0.25
CA SER A 356 -12.65 -24.25 0.35
C SER A 356 -13.95 -24.39 -0.46
N TYR A 357 -13.89 -25.01 -1.64
CA TYR A 357 -15.07 -25.29 -2.45
C TYR A 357 -16.04 -26.23 -1.74
N GLU A 358 -15.54 -27.33 -1.15
CA GLU A 358 -16.37 -28.24 -0.36
C GLU A 358 -17.03 -27.52 0.83
N ALA A 359 -16.28 -26.68 1.55
CA ALA A 359 -16.83 -25.88 2.64
C ALA A 359 -17.91 -24.90 2.14
N ALA A 360 -17.65 -24.19 1.03
CA ALA A 360 -18.60 -23.25 0.44
C ALA A 360 -19.93 -23.94 0.07
N LYS A 361 -19.85 -25.12 -0.55
CA LYS A 361 -21.00 -25.92 -0.96
C LYS A 361 -21.81 -26.40 0.25
N GLU A 362 -21.17 -27.03 1.23
CA GLU A 362 -21.85 -27.57 2.40
C GLU A 362 -22.40 -26.47 3.33
N MET A 363 -21.75 -25.31 3.38
CA MET A 363 -22.13 -24.18 4.24
C MET A 363 -22.89 -23.07 3.50
N ARG A 364 -23.35 -23.30 2.27
CA ARG A 364 -23.97 -22.28 1.39
C ARG A 364 -25.02 -21.41 2.07
N GLU A 365 -26.01 -22.04 2.71
CA GLU A 365 -27.10 -21.34 3.38
C GLU A 365 -26.60 -20.58 4.62
N GLU A 366 -25.74 -21.20 5.43
CA GLU A 366 -25.15 -20.60 6.62
C GLU A 366 -24.32 -19.36 6.27
N LEU A 367 -23.53 -19.40 5.20
CA LEU A 367 -22.70 -18.29 4.76
C LEU A 367 -23.50 -17.12 4.17
N ASN A 368 -24.59 -17.42 3.43
CA ASN A 368 -25.49 -16.38 2.94
C ASN A 368 -26.34 -15.79 4.07
N GLN A 369 -26.79 -16.62 5.02
CA GLN A 369 -27.49 -16.17 6.22
C GLN A 369 -26.57 -15.29 7.08
N TRP A 370 -25.31 -15.69 7.28
CA TRP A 370 -24.35 -14.88 8.02
C TRP A 370 -24.15 -13.50 7.42
N MET A 371 -23.94 -13.42 6.10
CA MET A 371 -23.78 -12.12 5.44
C MET A 371 -25.04 -11.26 5.63
N ARG A 372 -26.23 -11.86 5.60
CA ARG A 372 -27.48 -11.16 5.91
C ARG A 372 -27.50 -10.64 7.35
N ASP A 373 -27.22 -11.51 8.32
CA ASP A 373 -27.25 -11.20 9.74
C ASP A 373 -26.23 -10.12 10.09
N PHE A 374 -25.05 -10.16 9.47
CA PHE A 374 -24.02 -9.14 9.60
C PHE A 374 -24.59 -7.74 9.31
N TYR A 375 -25.20 -7.54 8.12
CA TYR A 375 -25.74 -6.24 7.74
C TYR A 375 -27.04 -5.86 8.46
N VAL A 376 -27.83 -6.83 8.92
CA VAL A 376 -28.97 -6.56 9.81
C VAL A 376 -28.48 -6.01 11.16
N GLY A 377 -27.41 -6.58 11.73
CA GLY A 377 -26.80 -6.11 12.97
C GLY A 377 -26.24 -4.68 12.89
N ILE A 378 -25.75 -4.26 11.71
CA ILE A 378 -25.27 -2.90 11.46
C ILE A 378 -26.35 -1.84 11.76
N ALA A 379 -27.62 -2.13 11.49
CA ALA A 379 -28.71 -1.18 11.74
C ALA A 379 -28.82 -0.84 13.24
N GLU A 380 -28.66 -1.84 14.11
CA GLU A 380 -28.68 -1.67 15.57
C GLU A 380 -27.44 -0.93 16.06
N GLU A 381 -26.25 -1.31 15.58
CA GLU A 381 -24.99 -0.64 15.91
C GLU A 381 -25.03 0.84 15.56
N THR A 382 -25.51 1.16 14.35
CA THR A 382 -25.58 2.55 13.89
C THR A 382 -26.66 3.34 14.63
N ALA A 383 -27.76 2.71 15.03
CA ALA A 383 -28.76 3.34 15.88
C ALA A 383 -28.19 3.70 17.27
N ALA A 384 -27.34 2.83 17.83
CA ALA A 384 -26.71 3.01 19.13
C ALA A 384 -25.49 3.96 19.13
N ASP A 385 -24.71 4.05 18.04
CA ASP A 385 -23.53 4.91 18.00
C ASP A 385 -23.91 6.39 18.12
N VAL A 386 -23.28 7.12 19.04
CA VAL A 386 -23.47 8.57 19.17
C VAL A 386 -22.96 9.32 17.95
N ASN A 387 -22.01 8.76 17.20
CA ASN A 387 -21.41 9.36 16.01
C ASN A 387 -22.22 8.95 14.76
N LYS A 388 -23.12 9.84 14.33
CA LYS A 388 -24.02 9.62 13.19
C LYS A 388 -23.40 9.92 11.84
N ALA A 389 -22.35 10.73 11.80
CA ALA A 389 -21.59 11.03 10.58
C ALA A 389 -20.18 11.50 10.93
N TYR A 390 -19.31 11.59 9.93
CA TYR A 390 -18.00 12.23 10.03
C TYR A 390 -17.91 13.34 9.00
N ILE A 391 -17.45 14.52 9.40
CA ILE A 391 -17.10 15.61 8.50
C ILE A 391 -15.59 15.76 8.46
N PHE A 392 -15.03 16.01 7.28
CA PHE A 392 -13.62 16.34 7.12
C PHE A 392 -13.41 17.36 6.00
N GLY A 393 -12.31 18.10 6.06
CA GLY A 393 -11.94 19.09 5.04
C GLY A 393 -10.59 19.73 5.33
N SER A 394 -10.14 20.60 4.43
CA SER A 394 -8.98 21.45 4.65
C SER A 394 -9.33 22.87 4.29
N GLU A 395 -8.97 23.85 5.12
CA GLU A 395 -9.32 25.24 4.87
C GLU A 395 -8.63 25.84 3.62
N LYS A 396 -7.49 25.26 3.21
CA LYS A 396 -6.54 25.80 2.20
C LYS A 396 -5.96 24.77 1.22
N ASP A 397 -6.38 23.51 1.26
CA ASP A 397 -5.86 22.46 0.37
C ASP A 397 -6.95 21.47 -0.06
N ASP A 398 -7.56 21.76 -1.21
CA ASP A 398 -8.67 21.00 -1.75
C ASP A 398 -8.28 19.56 -2.10
N ALA A 399 -7.04 19.33 -2.51
CA ALA A 399 -6.59 18.05 -3.05
C ALA A 399 -6.55 16.96 -1.99
N ARG A 400 -6.10 17.25 -0.76
CA ARG A 400 -6.05 16.24 0.31
C ARG A 400 -7.46 15.79 0.71
N SER A 401 -8.40 16.72 0.81
CA SER A 401 -9.80 16.40 1.07
C SER A 401 -10.42 15.59 -0.06
N PHE A 402 -10.15 15.99 -1.31
CA PHE A 402 -10.57 15.23 -2.50
C PHE A 402 -10.06 13.78 -2.48
N HIS A 403 -8.77 13.56 -2.21
CA HIS A 403 -8.18 12.21 -2.24
C HIS A 403 -8.72 11.30 -1.13
N LEU A 404 -9.02 11.83 0.06
CA LEU A 404 -9.70 11.03 1.09
C LEU A 404 -11.14 10.69 0.68
N ALA A 405 -11.88 11.63 0.09
CA ALA A 405 -13.22 11.37 -0.43
C ALA A 405 -13.21 10.33 -1.57
N ASP A 406 -12.27 10.43 -2.52
CA ASP A 406 -12.11 9.45 -3.61
C ASP A 406 -11.79 8.05 -3.09
N LEU A 407 -10.90 7.94 -2.10
CA LEU A 407 -10.57 6.69 -1.42
C LEU A 407 -11.83 6.07 -0.82
N ILE A 408 -12.59 6.83 -0.03
CA ILE A 408 -13.82 6.35 0.63
C ILE A 408 -14.85 5.87 -0.40
N LEU A 409 -15.03 6.61 -1.51
CA LEU A 409 -15.92 6.24 -2.62
C LEU A 409 -15.53 4.91 -3.31
N GLN A 410 -14.28 4.46 -3.19
CA GLN A 410 -13.88 3.16 -3.75
C GLN A 410 -14.52 1.97 -3.03
N HIS A 411 -14.91 2.15 -1.76
CA HIS A 411 -15.45 1.08 -0.91
C HIS A 411 -16.98 1.02 -0.89
N ASP A 412 -17.64 1.60 -1.91
CA ASP A 412 -19.11 1.68 -2.00
C ASP A 412 -19.74 2.40 -0.79
N ILE A 413 -19.03 3.40 -0.27
CA ILE A 413 -19.49 4.31 0.79
C ILE A 413 -19.96 5.60 0.15
N LYS A 414 -21.15 6.07 0.51
CA LYS A 414 -21.65 7.37 0.08
C LYS A 414 -20.94 8.50 0.80
N VAL A 415 -20.54 9.50 0.02
CA VAL A 415 -19.90 10.73 0.47
C VAL A 415 -20.71 11.91 -0.05
N PHE A 416 -20.82 12.96 0.74
CA PHE A 416 -21.61 14.14 0.42
C PHE A 416 -20.73 15.40 0.46
N SER A 417 -20.87 16.26 -0.54
CA SER A 417 -20.30 17.61 -0.51
C SER A 417 -21.28 18.58 0.16
N LEU A 418 -20.75 19.58 0.84
CA LEU A 418 -21.54 20.70 1.35
C LEU A 418 -22.00 21.63 0.20
N GLU A 419 -23.17 22.26 0.34
CA GLU A 419 -23.65 23.30 -0.59
C GLU A 419 -23.43 24.72 -0.05
N GLU A 420 -23.12 24.84 1.25
CA GLU A 420 -22.86 26.08 1.97
C GLU A 420 -21.75 25.90 3.00
N ASN A 421 -21.10 26.99 3.39
CA ASN A 421 -20.11 26.96 4.46
C ASN A 421 -20.80 26.76 5.80
N ILE A 422 -20.24 25.91 6.65
CA ILE A 422 -20.79 25.65 7.98
C ILE A 422 -19.70 25.74 9.05
N THR A 423 -20.13 26.05 10.26
CA THR A 423 -19.29 25.99 11.46
C THR A 423 -19.90 24.96 12.39
N VAL A 424 -19.12 23.96 12.78
CA VAL A 424 -19.56 22.92 13.72
C VAL A 424 -18.56 22.86 14.87
N ASN A 425 -19.05 23.01 16.11
CA ASN A 425 -18.22 23.06 17.33
C ASN A 425 -17.03 24.04 17.25
N GLY A 426 -17.23 25.19 16.60
CA GLY A 426 -16.21 26.24 16.47
C GLY A 426 -15.18 25.99 15.37
N ARG A 427 -15.33 24.93 14.56
CA ARG A 427 -14.48 24.63 13.41
C ARG A 427 -15.25 24.88 12.10
N ASP A 428 -14.62 25.61 11.19
CA ASP A 428 -15.21 25.99 9.92
C ASP A 428 -14.93 24.94 8.84
N PHE A 429 -15.95 24.64 8.03
CA PHE A 429 -15.88 23.75 6.89
C PHE A 429 -16.46 24.47 5.66
N LYS A 430 -15.65 24.56 4.61
CA LYS A 430 -16.02 25.28 3.37
C LYS A 430 -16.69 24.36 2.38
N LYS A 431 -17.64 24.88 1.62
CA LYS A 431 -18.40 24.09 0.65
C LYS A 431 -17.55 23.50 -0.48
N GLU A 432 -16.45 24.18 -0.80
CA GLU A 432 -15.58 23.82 -1.91
C GLU A 432 -14.77 22.55 -1.63
N ASN A 433 -14.50 22.22 -0.36
CA ASN A 433 -13.49 21.22 0.00
C ASN A 433 -13.76 20.44 1.30
N ALA A 434 -14.96 20.52 1.84
CA ALA A 434 -15.40 19.69 2.95
C ALA A 434 -16.42 18.63 2.51
N TYR A 435 -16.32 17.47 3.14
CA TYR A 435 -17.11 16.29 2.83
C TYR A 435 -17.68 15.68 4.10
N ILE A 436 -18.87 15.11 3.98
CA ILE A 436 -19.53 14.37 5.06
C ILE A 436 -19.74 12.91 4.64
N VAL A 437 -19.44 12.00 5.56
CA VAL A 437 -19.65 10.56 5.44
C VAL A 437 -20.66 10.13 6.50
N PRO A 438 -21.92 9.88 6.13
CA PRO A 438 -22.91 9.33 7.05
C PRO A 438 -22.50 7.94 7.53
N ALA A 439 -22.67 7.66 8.82
CA ALA A 439 -22.34 6.35 9.38
C ALA A 439 -23.44 5.31 9.11
N ASP A 440 -24.69 5.74 8.84
CA ASP A 440 -25.88 4.93 8.60
C ASP A 440 -25.93 4.31 7.20
N GLN A 441 -24.91 3.50 6.91
CA GLN A 441 -24.72 2.79 5.65
C GLN A 441 -24.29 1.35 5.93
N PRO A 442 -24.45 0.41 4.98
CA PRO A 442 -24.04 -0.99 5.21
C PRO A 442 -22.55 -1.12 5.57
N GLN A 443 -21.73 -0.17 5.15
CA GLN A 443 -20.27 -0.09 5.34
C GLN A 443 -19.89 0.52 6.70
N TYR A 444 -20.83 0.69 7.64
CA TYR A 444 -20.61 1.32 8.95
C TYR A 444 -19.27 0.94 9.60
N ARG A 445 -18.95 -0.36 9.70
CA ARG A 445 -17.70 -0.81 10.35
C ARG A 445 -16.44 -0.41 9.59
N LEU A 446 -16.45 -0.38 8.26
CA LEU A 446 -15.35 0.19 7.47
C LEU A 446 -15.21 1.69 7.73
N ILE A 447 -16.32 2.44 7.77
CA ILE A 447 -16.31 3.87 8.11
C ILE A 447 -15.70 4.06 9.50
N LYS A 448 -16.11 3.26 10.50
CA LYS A 448 -15.49 3.29 11.84
C LYS A 448 -13.99 3.02 11.78
N ALA A 449 -13.55 1.98 11.06
CA ALA A 449 -12.13 1.65 10.94
C ALA A 449 -11.29 2.78 10.30
N MET A 450 -11.86 3.56 9.38
CA MET A 450 -11.17 4.69 8.73
C MET A 450 -11.00 5.91 9.65
N PHE A 451 -11.93 6.12 10.58
CA PHE A 451 -12.00 7.33 11.43
C PHE A 451 -11.65 7.08 12.91
N GLU A 452 -11.56 5.83 13.36
CA GLU A 452 -11.29 5.52 14.76
C GLU A 452 -9.89 5.96 15.20
N THR A 453 -9.77 6.26 16.49
CA THR A 453 -8.50 6.44 17.19
C THR A 453 -8.46 5.41 18.30
N ARG A 454 -7.38 4.61 18.35
CA ARG A 454 -7.26 3.49 19.28
C ARG A 454 -5.88 3.49 19.92
N THR A 455 -5.84 3.40 21.24
CA THR A 455 -4.60 3.29 22.03
C THR A 455 -4.62 2.09 22.98
N GLU A 456 -5.72 1.34 23.02
CA GLU A 456 -5.92 0.17 23.87
C GLU A 456 -6.17 -1.08 23.02
N PHE A 457 -5.50 -2.18 23.39
CA PHE A 457 -5.46 -3.42 22.64
C PHE A 457 -5.42 -4.62 23.59
N GLN A 458 -5.99 -5.75 23.16
CA GLN A 458 -5.96 -7.00 23.92
C GLN A 458 -4.57 -7.65 23.90
N ASP A 459 -3.84 -7.51 22.79
CA ASP A 459 -2.46 -7.98 22.60
C ASP A 459 -1.56 -6.77 22.24
N SER A 460 -0.27 -6.91 22.51
CA SER A 460 0.78 -5.92 22.24
C SER A 460 1.58 -6.20 20.97
N LEU A 461 1.31 -7.33 20.32
CA LEU A 461 1.99 -7.77 19.11
C LEU A 461 1.14 -7.50 17.88
N PHE A 462 1.76 -6.85 16.91
CA PHE A 462 1.17 -6.57 15.61
C PHE A 462 2.09 -7.12 14.54
N TYR A 463 1.53 -7.88 13.61
CA TYR A 463 2.21 -8.42 12.44
C TYR A 463 2.49 -7.32 11.40
N ASP A 464 1.62 -6.32 11.31
CA ASP A 464 1.77 -5.19 10.40
C ASP A 464 1.77 -3.84 11.14
N ILE A 465 0.64 -3.12 11.15
CA ILE A 465 0.51 -1.80 11.77
C ILE A 465 -0.59 -1.82 12.84
N SER A 466 -0.49 -0.90 13.80
CA SER A 466 -1.44 -0.79 14.92
C SER A 466 -2.43 0.38 14.79
N ALA A 467 -2.24 1.27 13.81
CA ALA A 467 -3.15 2.39 13.52
C ALA A 467 -3.07 2.91 12.08
N TRP A 468 -4.18 3.46 11.58
CA TRP A 468 -4.33 4.00 10.22
C TRP A 468 -5.41 5.09 10.09
N THR A 469 -5.69 5.86 11.16
CA THR A 469 -6.70 6.93 11.18
C THR A 469 -6.52 7.89 9.99
N TYR A 470 -7.41 7.83 9.00
CA TYR A 470 -7.18 8.50 7.71
C TYR A 470 -7.21 10.03 7.79
N PRO A 471 -8.10 10.69 8.54
CA PRO A 471 -8.02 12.14 8.69
C PRO A 471 -6.66 12.62 9.21
N MET A 472 -6.02 11.85 10.10
CA MET A 472 -4.66 12.13 10.57
C MET A 472 -3.61 11.91 9.46
N ALA A 473 -3.71 10.80 8.73
CA ALA A 473 -2.81 10.48 7.61
C ALA A 473 -2.86 11.52 6.49
N PHE A 474 -4.00 12.19 6.29
CA PHE A 474 -4.20 13.26 5.31
C PHE A 474 -3.99 14.67 5.92
N ASN A 475 -3.76 14.77 7.23
CA ASN A 475 -3.63 16.02 7.98
C ASN A 475 -4.82 16.98 7.72
N LEU A 476 -6.04 16.45 7.86
CA LEU A 476 -7.29 17.15 7.63
C LEU A 476 -7.95 17.55 8.94
N ASP A 477 -8.65 18.67 8.92
CA ASP A 477 -9.63 18.97 9.95
C ASP A 477 -10.77 17.96 9.84
N TYR A 478 -11.14 17.33 10.95
CA TYR A 478 -12.22 16.36 10.97
C TYR A 478 -12.95 16.33 12.31
N MET A 479 -14.16 15.79 12.30
CA MET A 479 -14.97 15.63 13.49
C MET A 479 -16.06 14.56 13.30
N ALA A 480 -16.36 13.84 14.37
CA ALA A 480 -17.55 13.01 14.46
C ALA A 480 -18.78 13.85 14.86
N LEU A 481 -19.90 13.62 14.20
CA LEU A 481 -21.13 14.40 14.31
C LEU A 481 -22.20 13.58 15.03
N ASN A 482 -22.86 14.18 16.02
CA ASN A 482 -23.94 13.52 16.77
C ASN A 482 -25.32 13.58 16.08
N SER A 483 -25.41 14.36 15.01
CA SER A 483 -26.65 14.64 14.27
C SER A 483 -26.53 14.10 12.85
N ARG A 484 -27.67 13.73 12.27
CA ARG A 484 -27.73 13.27 10.87
C ARG A 484 -27.35 14.40 9.92
N ILE A 485 -26.79 14.02 8.77
CA ILE A 485 -26.24 14.96 7.78
C ILE A 485 -27.24 16.05 7.33
N LEU A 486 -28.50 15.70 7.05
CA LEU A 486 -29.52 16.65 6.58
C LEU A 486 -29.96 17.67 7.64
N ASN A 487 -29.66 17.42 8.91
CA ASN A 487 -29.95 18.37 9.99
C ASN A 487 -28.85 19.44 10.12
N LEU A 488 -27.70 19.23 9.47
CA LEU A 488 -26.50 20.04 9.67
C LEU A 488 -26.30 21.08 8.56
N ALA A 489 -26.59 20.72 7.31
CA ALA A 489 -26.40 21.58 6.16
C ALA A 489 -27.20 21.09 4.95
N ASN A 490 -27.38 21.97 3.96
CA ASN A 490 -27.68 21.52 2.61
C ASN A 490 -26.46 20.79 2.02
N VAL A 491 -26.68 19.56 1.56
CA VAL A 491 -25.62 18.67 1.06
C VAL A 491 -26.04 17.98 -0.23
N ARG A 492 -25.06 17.54 -1.01
CA ARG A 492 -25.25 16.82 -2.26
C ARG A 492 -24.46 15.52 -2.25
N GLU A 493 -25.10 14.40 -2.56
CA GLU A 493 -24.42 13.09 -2.73
C GLU A 493 -23.45 13.19 -3.92
N ILE A 494 -22.22 12.71 -3.73
CA ILE A 494 -21.20 12.72 -4.77
C ILE A 494 -21.41 11.54 -5.70
N ASN A 495 -21.50 11.81 -7.00
CA ASN A 495 -21.39 10.78 -8.03
C ASN A 495 -19.91 10.45 -8.26
N LYS A 496 -19.51 9.22 -7.92
CA LYS A 496 -18.15 8.71 -8.08
C LYS A 496 -17.59 8.89 -9.50
N ASP A 497 -18.40 8.67 -10.54
CA ASP A 497 -17.95 8.71 -11.94
C ASP A 497 -17.69 10.14 -12.44
N GLU A 498 -18.27 11.13 -11.75
CA GLU A 498 -18.11 12.56 -12.06
C GLU A 498 -17.17 13.27 -11.07
N PHE A 499 -16.69 12.56 -10.04
CA PHE A 499 -15.89 13.13 -8.97
C PHE A 499 -14.46 13.37 -9.43
N GLN A 500 -14.12 14.64 -9.68
CA GLN A 500 -12.80 15.05 -10.15
C GLN A 500 -12.31 16.26 -9.36
N LEU A 501 -10.99 16.33 -9.19
CA LEU A 501 -10.36 17.48 -8.56
C LEU A 501 -10.57 18.71 -9.44
N LYS A 502 -10.89 19.83 -8.81
CA LYS A 502 -11.14 21.09 -9.52
C LYS A 502 -9.88 21.51 -10.30
N PRO A 503 -10.00 21.90 -11.58
CA PRO A 503 -8.87 22.42 -12.33
C PRO A 503 -8.41 23.77 -11.77
N GLY A 504 -7.10 23.99 -11.82
CA GLY A 504 -6.50 25.27 -11.44
C GLY A 504 -6.62 26.30 -12.56
N GLN A 505 -6.47 27.57 -12.21
CA GLN A 505 -6.62 28.69 -13.15
C GLN A 505 -5.60 29.81 -12.89
N VAL A 506 -5.42 30.68 -13.89
CA VAL A 506 -4.72 31.95 -13.69
C VAL A 506 -5.75 33.03 -13.37
N ILE A 507 -5.65 33.63 -12.19
CA ILE A 507 -6.54 34.69 -11.70
C ILE A 507 -5.87 36.03 -12.01
N GLY A 508 -6.39 36.74 -13.01
CA GLY A 508 -5.85 38.00 -13.51
C GLY A 508 -5.68 38.00 -15.03
N GLY A 509 -4.88 38.92 -15.56
CA GLY A 509 -4.66 39.09 -17.00
C GLY A 509 -3.20 38.96 -17.42
N GLU A 510 -2.99 38.94 -18.74
CA GLU A 510 -1.68 39.07 -19.38
C GLU A 510 -1.01 40.40 -19.00
N GLY A 511 0.33 40.43 -18.97
CA GLY A 511 1.10 41.66 -18.73
C GLY A 511 1.09 42.12 -17.27
N ALA A 512 0.78 41.22 -16.32
CA ALA A 512 0.93 41.48 -14.90
C ALA A 512 2.39 41.81 -14.55
N TYR A 513 2.61 42.56 -13.46
CA TYR A 513 3.96 42.86 -12.98
C TYR A 513 4.72 41.57 -12.65
N GLN A 514 4.01 40.61 -12.03
CA GLN A 514 4.50 39.29 -11.67
C GLN A 514 3.31 38.34 -11.46
N TYR A 515 3.54 37.03 -11.40
CA TYR A 515 2.54 36.05 -10.97
C TYR A 515 2.97 35.35 -9.67
N ALA A 516 2.02 34.92 -8.85
CA ALA A 516 2.26 34.24 -7.58
C ALA A 516 1.35 33.02 -7.39
N MET A 517 1.89 31.96 -6.81
CA MET A 517 1.19 30.71 -6.52
C MET A 517 1.42 30.37 -5.06
N GLU A 518 0.34 30.16 -4.30
CA GLU A 518 0.44 29.73 -2.90
C GLU A 518 1.07 28.33 -2.82
N TRP A 519 1.82 28.07 -1.75
CA TRP A 519 2.43 26.76 -1.55
C TRP A 519 1.57 25.81 -0.70
N THR A 520 0.40 26.27 -0.24
CA THR A 520 -0.52 25.47 0.56
C THR A 520 -1.10 24.30 -0.23
N ASP A 521 -1.44 24.51 -1.52
CA ASP A 521 -2.00 23.47 -2.38
C ASP A 521 -1.09 22.24 -2.46
N TYR A 522 -1.65 21.03 -2.33
CA TYR A 522 -0.88 19.78 -2.37
C TYR A 522 0.00 19.66 -3.63
N TYR A 523 -0.52 20.09 -4.78
CA TYR A 523 0.14 20.00 -6.08
C TYR A 523 0.99 21.24 -6.45
N ALA A 524 1.18 22.21 -5.56
CA ALA A 524 2.11 23.32 -5.79
C ALA A 524 3.53 22.89 -6.21
N PRO A 525 4.12 21.80 -5.67
CA PRO A 525 5.42 21.28 -6.13
C PRO A 525 5.42 20.81 -7.59
N LYS A 526 4.31 20.22 -8.07
CA LYS A 526 4.12 19.80 -9.47
C LYS A 526 4.17 21.02 -10.40
N ALA A 527 3.41 22.06 -10.06
CA ALA A 527 3.41 23.30 -10.82
C ALA A 527 4.78 23.99 -10.79
N ALA A 528 5.42 24.10 -9.63
CA ALA A 528 6.74 24.69 -9.50
C ALA A 528 7.81 23.98 -10.34
N TYR A 529 7.80 22.63 -10.37
CA TYR A 529 8.69 21.88 -11.23
C TYR A 529 8.44 22.17 -12.73
N LYS A 530 7.16 22.15 -13.16
CA LYS A 530 6.79 22.45 -14.55
C LYS A 530 7.21 23.86 -14.96
N LEU A 531 7.01 24.86 -14.10
CA LEU A 531 7.44 26.24 -14.34
C LEU A 531 8.95 26.35 -14.51
N MET A 532 9.74 25.73 -13.63
CA MET A 532 11.20 25.74 -13.73
C MET A 532 11.71 25.01 -14.99
N LYS A 533 11.02 23.93 -15.39
CA LYS A 533 11.37 23.15 -16.60
C LYS A 533 11.17 23.96 -17.89
N GLU A 534 10.17 24.84 -17.93
CA GLU A 534 9.96 25.78 -19.05
C GLU A 534 10.98 26.94 -19.07
N GLY A 535 11.91 26.99 -18.11
CA GLY A 535 12.92 28.05 -18.01
C GLY A 535 12.40 29.35 -17.39
N PHE A 536 11.23 29.32 -16.75
CA PHE A 536 10.72 30.47 -16.01
C PHE A 536 11.53 30.71 -14.75
N ARG A 537 11.63 31.98 -14.36
CA ARG A 537 12.28 32.35 -13.12
C ARG A 537 11.30 32.14 -11.97
N VAL A 538 11.62 31.16 -11.14
CA VAL A 538 10.81 30.80 -9.96
C VAL A 538 11.55 31.22 -8.70
N ARG A 539 10.87 31.92 -7.80
CA ARG A 539 11.45 32.42 -6.53
C ARG A 539 10.49 32.12 -5.39
N VAL A 540 11.02 31.85 -4.20
CA VAL A 540 10.21 31.63 -2.99
C VAL A 540 10.21 32.87 -2.11
N ALA A 541 9.04 33.26 -1.62
CA ALA A 541 8.88 34.27 -0.58
C ALA A 541 9.03 33.62 0.81
N ASN A 542 10.10 33.96 1.54
CA ASN A 542 10.33 33.43 2.89
C ASN A 542 9.58 34.22 3.98
N ALA A 543 8.78 35.23 3.60
CA ALA A 543 7.96 36.05 4.48
C ALA A 543 6.61 36.36 3.83
N GLU A 544 5.62 36.67 4.65
CA GLU A 544 4.26 36.99 4.21
C GLU A 544 4.20 38.36 3.54
N PHE A 545 3.27 38.50 2.60
CA PHE A 545 2.96 39.77 1.95
C PHE A 545 1.50 39.83 1.51
N SER A 546 1.02 41.03 1.18
CA SER A 546 -0.33 41.23 0.64
C SER A 546 -0.33 42.21 -0.53
N THR A 547 -1.20 41.97 -1.50
CA THR A 547 -1.36 42.86 -2.65
C THR A 547 -2.28 44.03 -2.30
N PRO A 548 -2.21 45.17 -3.02
CA PRO A 548 -3.13 46.29 -2.83
C PRO A 548 -4.61 45.92 -3.00
N GLU A 549 -4.90 44.86 -3.77
CA GLU A 549 -6.25 44.31 -3.97
C GLU A 549 -6.74 43.45 -2.79
N GLY A 550 -5.92 43.29 -1.74
CA GLY A 550 -6.31 42.62 -0.50
C GLY A 550 -6.06 41.11 -0.46
N LYS A 551 -5.39 40.52 -1.46
CA LYS A 551 -4.97 39.11 -1.41
C LYS A 551 -3.69 38.99 -0.56
N SER A 552 -3.74 38.12 0.46
CA SER A 552 -2.57 37.78 1.28
C SER A 552 -1.92 36.49 0.80
N PHE A 553 -0.61 36.42 0.94
CA PHE A 553 0.22 35.28 0.56
C PHE A 553 1.10 34.85 1.73
N GLY A 554 1.08 33.55 2.03
CA GLY A 554 1.87 32.94 3.10
C GLY A 554 3.34 32.73 2.75
N ARG A 555 4.12 32.28 3.74
CA ARG A 555 5.50 31.81 3.52
C ARG A 555 5.53 30.61 2.57
N GLY A 556 6.55 30.54 1.73
CA GLY A 556 6.67 29.52 0.70
C GLY A 556 6.01 29.89 -0.62
N THR A 557 5.23 30.98 -0.68
CA THR A 557 4.60 31.45 -1.93
C THR A 557 5.64 31.57 -3.03
N ILE A 558 5.28 31.01 -4.18
CA ILE A 558 6.12 30.96 -5.37
C ILE A 558 5.82 32.16 -6.24
N LEU A 559 6.83 32.98 -6.49
CA LEU A 559 6.80 34.11 -7.40
C LEU A 559 7.38 33.70 -8.76
N ILE A 560 6.69 34.07 -9.83
CA ILE A 560 6.91 33.54 -11.18
C ILE A 560 7.08 34.71 -12.14
N ASP A 561 8.21 34.72 -12.85
CA ASP A 561 8.48 35.63 -13.97
C ASP A 561 8.90 34.83 -15.20
N LYS A 562 8.71 35.40 -16.39
CA LYS A 562 9.14 34.77 -17.66
C LYS A 562 10.62 34.39 -17.71
N GLY A 563 11.46 35.00 -16.88
CA GLY A 563 12.87 34.66 -16.74
C GLY A 563 13.62 34.74 -18.07
N GLU A 564 14.38 33.69 -18.38
CA GLU A 564 15.19 33.56 -19.60
C GLU A 564 14.49 32.73 -20.69
N SER A 565 13.20 32.44 -20.54
CA SER A 565 12.44 31.58 -21.48
C SER A 565 12.36 32.10 -22.91
N GLY A 566 12.60 33.40 -23.13
CA GLY A 566 12.47 34.04 -24.45
C GLY A 566 11.04 34.13 -24.98
N MET A 567 10.03 33.78 -24.18
CA MET A 567 8.63 33.82 -24.58
C MET A 567 8.08 35.26 -24.63
N SER A 568 7.10 35.49 -25.52
CA SER A 568 6.27 36.71 -25.48
C SER A 568 5.36 36.67 -24.25
N GLU A 569 4.83 37.83 -23.83
CA GLU A 569 3.88 37.92 -22.70
C GLU A 569 2.66 37.00 -22.92
N THR A 570 2.13 36.98 -24.14
CA THR A 570 0.98 36.13 -24.49
C THR A 570 1.32 34.64 -24.38
N ALA A 571 2.48 34.21 -24.89
CA ALA A 571 2.89 32.81 -24.82
C ALA A 571 3.21 32.37 -23.38
N PHE A 572 3.83 33.26 -22.60
CA PHE A 572 4.07 33.05 -21.17
C PHE A 572 2.76 32.88 -20.40
N PHE A 573 1.81 33.79 -20.60
CA PHE A 573 0.49 33.73 -19.94
C PHE A 573 -0.28 32.46 -20.32
N GLN A 574 -0.31 32.08 -21.60
CA GLN A 574 -0.92 30.83 -22.06
C GLN A 574 -0.26 29.61 -21.40
N LYS A 575 1.07 29.59 -21.31
CA LYS A 575 1.79 28.50 -20.64
C LYS A 575 1.49 28.44 -19.13
N LEU A 576 1.31 29.58 -18.46
CA LEU A 576 0.84 29.63 -17.07
C LEU A 576 -0.55 29.00 -16.93
N GLN A 577 -1.48 29.30 -17.85
CA GLN A 577 -2.83 28.70 -17.85
C GLN A 577 -2.78 27.18 -18.05
N GLU A 578 -1.96 26.71 -18.98
CA GLU A 578 -1.72 25.27 -19.18
C GLU A 578 -1.19 24.58 -17.91
N ILE A 579 -0.21 25.20 -17.24
CA ILE A 579 0.40 24.64 -16.03
C ILE A 579 -0.56 24.65 -14.84
N ALA A 580 -1.30 25.74 -14.64
CA ALA A 580 -2.32 25.87 -13.59
C ALA A 580 -3.39 24.78 -13.76
N LEU A 581 -3.90 24.61 -14.98
CA LEU A 581 -4.88 23.58 -15.34
C LEU A 581 -4.34 22.18 -15.06
N ALA A 582 -3.14 21.86 -15.57
CA ALA A 582 -2.55 20.52 -15.48
C ALA A 582 -2.05 20.16 -14.06
N SER A 583 -1.93 21.13 -13.17
CA SER A 583 -1.41 20.94 -11.81
C SER A 583 -2.45 21.23 -10.73
N THR A 584 -3.69 21.57 -11.12
CA THR A 584 -4.80 21.86 -10.19
C THR A 584 -4.42 22.87 -9.11
N VAL A 585 -3.75 23.96 -9.50
CA VAL A 585 -3.37 25.07 -8.60
C VAL A 585 -3.72 26.41 -9.21
N ASP A 586 -4.06 27.37 -8.35
CA ASP A 586 -4.36 28.72 -8.78
C ASP A 586 -3.10 29.60 -8.80
N ILE A 587 -2.93 30.37 -9.89
CA ILE A 587 -1.83 31.32 -10.08
C ILE A 587 -2.42 32.73 -10.17
N HIS A 588 -2.02 33.61 -9.28
CA HIS A 588 -2.54 34.97 -9.17
C HIS A 588 -1.63 35.98 -9.85
N ALA A 589 -2.19 36.88 -10.65
CA ALA A 589 -1.49 38.06 -11.14
C ALA A 589 -1.25 39.05 -9.98
N ILE A 590 -0.05 39.61 -9.92
CA ILE A 590 0.35 40.71 -9.06
C ILE A 590 0.50 41.95 -9.93
N SER A 591 -0.20 43.03 -9.56
CA SER A 591 -0.26 44.28 -10.35
C SER A 591 0.94 45.21 -10.12
N THR A 592 1.62 45.11 -8.98
CA THR A 592 2.70 46.02 -8.56
C THR A 592 3.70 45.34 -7.62
N GLY A 593 4.94 45.83 -7.62
CA GLY A 593 5.96 45.42 -6.65
C GLY A 593 5.80 46.03 -5.26
N TYR A 594 4.87 46.97 -5.08
CA TYR A 594 4.59 47.65 -3.81
C TYR A 594 3.46 46.94 -3.05
N THR A 595 3.84 46.10 -2.10
CA THR A 595 2.95 45.19 -1.35
C THR A 595 2.99 45.49 0.14
N GLY A 596 1.96 45.07 0.88
CA GLY A 596 2.00 45.02 2.34
C GLY A 596 2.95 43.92 2.82
N GLY A 597 3.66 44.12 3.92
CA GLY A 597 4.69 43.18 4.39
C GLY A 597 6.01 43.35 3.62
N ILE A 598 6.50 42.29 2.97
CA ILE A 598 7.68 42.39 2.08
C ILE A 598 7.27 42.84 0.67
N ASN A 599 8.11 43.65 0.02
CA ASN A 599 7.96 44.05 -1.39
C ASN A 599 8.56 43.00 -2.35
N MET A 600 8.16 42.99 -3.63
CA MET A 600 8.59 41.98 -4.63
C MET A 600 10.09 41.98 -4.97
N GLY A 601 10.81 43.02 -4.52
CA GLY A 601 12.28 43.13 -4.57
C GLY A 601 13.00 42.84 -3.24
N SER A 602 12.30 42.33 -2.23
CA SER A 602 12.84 42.08 -0.89
C SER A 602 13.96 41.04 -0.85
N THR A 603 14.90 41.21 0.08
CA THR A 603 15.96 40.22 0.38
C THR A 603 15.41 38.93 1.00
N PHE A 604 14.14 38.92 1.44
CA PHE A 604 13.44 37.72 1.89
C PHE A 604 12.92 36.85 0.74
N ILE A 605 13.16 37.23 -0.51
CA ILE A 605 12.80 36.45 -1.70
C ILE A 605 14.04 35.74 -2.23
N THR A 606 13.99 34.41 -2.34
CA THR A 606 15.12 33.57 -2.79
C THR A 606 14.83 32.93 -4.14
N PRO A 607 15.69 33.08 -5.16
CA PRO A 607 15.59 32.31 -6.39
C PRO A 607 15.72 30.81 -6.13
N LEU A 608 14.93 30.01 -6.81
CA LEU A 608 15.01 28.55 -6.73
C LEU A 608 15.72 27.97 -7.95
N GLU A 609 16.62 27.04 -7.72
CA GLU A 609 17.14 26.16 -8.76
C GLU A 609 16.21 24.96 -8.94
N ILE A 610 16.12 24.47 -10.18
CA ILE A 610 15.38 23.25 -10.50
C ILE A 610 15.98 22.04 -9.74
N PRO A 611 15.16 21.25 -9.02
CA PRO A 611 15.63 20.00 -8.42
C PRO A 611 16.07 19.01 -9.50
N ARG A 612 17.33 18.60 -9.46
CA ARG A 612 17.90 17.48 -10.22
C ARG A 612 18.16 16.36 -9.22
N VAL A 613 17.21 15.43 -9.15
CA VAL A 613 17.11 14.45 -8.07
C VAL A 613 17.67 13.09 -8.50
N ALA A 614 18.50 12.49 -7.65
CA ALA A 614 18.81 11.07 -7.70
C ALA A 614 18.34 10.35 -6.43
N LEU A 615 17.63 9.25 -6.59
CA LEU A 615 17.20 8.33 -5.54
C LEU A 615 18.16 7.14 -5.53
N LEU A 616 18.85 6.89 -4.42
CA LEU A 616 19.72 5.73 -4.31
C LEU A 616 18.89 4.44 -4.27
N VAL A 617 19.35 3.43 -5.00
CA VAL A 617 18.68 2.13 -5.15
C VAL A 617 19.68 0.97 -5.14
N GLU A 618 19.19 -0.27 -5.05
CA GLU A 618 19.98 -1.51 -4.99
C GLU A 618 20.91 -1.64 -3.77
N ASN A 619 21.71 -2.71 -3.72
CA ASN A 619 22.81 -2.93 -2.76
C ASN A 619 22.46 -2.72 -1.27
N GLY A 620 21.23 -3.06 -0.86
CA GLY A 620 20.77 -2.99 0.53
C GLY A 620 19.78 -1.87 0.83
N VAL A 621 19.48 -1.00 -0.13
CA VAL A 621 18.39 -0.01 -0.01
C VAL A 621 17.04 -0.71 0.14
N ASP A 622 16.21 -0.23 1.07
CA ASP A 622 14.85 -0.72 1.25
C ASP A 622 14.00 -0.42 0.00
N GLY A 623 13.48 -1.48 -0.62
CA GLY A 623 12.72 -1.39 -1.86
C GLY A 623 11.36 -0.70 -1.68
N TYR A 624 10.73 -0.84 -0.52
CA TYR A 624 9.41 -0.26 -0.26
C TYR A 624 9.52 1.26 -0.13
N GLU A 625 10.42 1.76 0.71
CA GLU A 625 10.60 3.20 0.92
C GLU A 625 11.12 3.90 -0.34
N ALA A 626 12.03 3.26 -1.08
CA ALA A 626 12.43 3.75 -2.40
C ALA A 626 11.26 3.82 -3.38
N GLY A 627 10.37 2.81 -3.37
CA GLY A 627 9.17 2.75 -4.20
C GLY A 627 8.17 3.85 -3.86
N GLU A 628 7.96 4.11 -2.56
CA GLU A 628 7.10 5.19 -2.06
C GLU A 628 7.56 6.57 -2.52
N ILE A 629 8.87 6.83 -2.44
CA ILE A 629 9.48 8.07 -2.93
C ILE A 629 9.34 8.18 -4.45
N TRP A 630 9.65 7.10 -5.18
CA TRP A 630 9.54 7.11 -6.64
C TRP A 630 8.10 7.37 -7.09
N HIS A 631 7.12 6.69 -6.51
CA HIS A 631 5.71 6.89 -6.81
C HIS A 631 5.25 8.31 -6.50
N LEU A 632 5.62 8.89 -5.35
CA LEU A 632 5.28 10.28 -5.04
C LEU A 632 5.78 11.22 -6.13
N LEU A 633 7.06 11.12 -6.50
CA LEU A 633 7.68 12.06 -7.43
C LEU A 633 7.21 11.85 -8.87
N ASP A 634 7.04 10.60 -9.30
CA ASP A 634 6.66 10.24 -10.66
C ASP A 634 5.15 10.37 -10.90
N GLN A 635 4.31 9.73 -10.07
CA GLN A 635 2.86 9.66 -10.29
C GLN A 635 2.11 10.91 -9.81
N ARG A 636 2.51 11.51 -8.68
CA ARG A 636 1.78 12.66 -8.12
C ARG A 636 2.35 13.98 -8.58
N ILE A 637 3.67 14.09 -8.57
CA ILE A 637 4.36 15.36 -8.88
C ILE A 637 4.76 15.46 -10.36
N GLU A 638 4.73 14.35 -11.11
CA GLU A 638 5.16 14.30 -12.52
C GLU A 638 6.58 14.86 -12.73
N MET A 639 7.46 14.59 -11.75
CA MET A 639 8.86 15.00 -11.77
C MET A 639 9.76 13.78 -12.03
N PRO A 640 10.52 13.77 -13.14
CA PRO A 640 11.46 12.71 -13.42
C PRO A 640 12.61 12.73 -12.40
N ILE A 641 12.96 11.53 -11.92
CA ILE A 641 14.12 11.30 -11.05
C ILE A 641 15.06 10.27 -11.67
N THR A 642 16.32 10.27 -11.25
CA THR A 642 17.21 9.15 -11.55
C THR A 642 17.19 8.14 -10.42
N LEU A 643 16.81 6.90 -10.72
CA LEU A 643 17.09 5.75 -9.86
C LEU A 643 18.58 5.42 -10.03
N LEU A 644 19.41 5.72 -9.02
CA LEU A 644 20.86 5.63 -9.08
C LEU A 644 21.35 4.44 -8.23
N PRO A 645 21.83 3.35 -8.87
CA PRO A 645 22.43 2.23 -8.14
C PRO A 645 23.58 2.71 -7.24
N VAL A 646 23.58 2.23 -6.01
CA VAL A 646 24.56 2.65 -4.98
C VAL A 646 26.01 2.45 -5.42
N ASP A 647 26.31 1.41 -6.20
CA ASP A 647 27.65 1.10 -6.71
C ASP A 647 28.14 2.08 -7.81
N ARG A 648 27.23 2.90 -8.36
CA ARG A 648 27.54 3.95 -9.34
C ARG A 648 27.89 5.29 -8.69
N VAL A 649 27.77 5.40 -7.36
CA VAL A 649 28.06 6.63 -6.64
C VAL A 649 29.54 6.98 -6.77
N SER A 650 29.81 8.11 -7.42
CA SER A 650 31.13 8.69 -7.63
C SER A 650 30.99 10.19 -7.84
N SER A 651 32.08 10.95 -7.64
CA SER A 651 32.03 12.42 -7.76
C SER A 651 31.50 12.89 -9.12
N SER A 652 31.99 12.31 -10.22
CA SER A 652 31.58 12.69 -11.58
C SER A 652 30.12 12.36 -11.90
N VAL A 653 29.59 11.29 -11.31
CA VAL A 653 28.16 10.94 -11.47
C VAL A 653 27.29 11.88 -10.65
N MET A 654 27.69 12.17 -9.41
CA MET A 654 26.92 13.00 -8.49
C MET A 654 26.81 14.47 -8.92
N ASP A 655 27.77 15.00 -9.68
CA ASP A 655 27.76 16.40 -10.15
C ASP A 655 26.57 16.75 -11.06
N ARG A 656 25.84 15.75 -11.58
CA ARG A 656 24.60 15.96 -12.35
C ARG A 656 23.42 16.38 -11.48
N TYR A 657 23.50 16.15 -10.16
CA TYR A 657 22.39 16.28 -9.22
C TYR A 657 22.67 17.37 -8.18
N ASN A 658 21.61 18.02 -7.69
CA ASN A 658 21.66 18.93 -6.54
C ASN A 658 20.85 18.42 -5.34
N VAL A 659 20.11 17.32 -5.52
CA VAL A 659 19.39 16.61 -4.45
C VAL A 659 19.65 15.11 -4.55
N ILE A 660 20.02 14.49 -3.44
CA ILE A 660 20.19 13.03 -3.32
C ILE A 660 19.26 12.52 -2.22
N LEU A 661 18.51 11.47 -2.53
CA LEU A 661 17.59 10.81 -1.63
C LEU A 661 18.19 9.47 -1.20
N MET A 662 18.31 9.26 0.10
CA MET A 662 18.78 8.02 0.72
C MET A 662 17.67 7.45 1.61
N PRO A 663 16.80 6.58 1.08
CA PRO A 663 15.79 5.88 1.87
C PRO A 663 16.43 5.04 2.99
N ASP A 664 15.62 4.48 3.86
CA ASP A 664 16.08 3.43 4.77
C ASP A 664 16.77 2.27 4.02
N GLY A 665 17.66 1.57 4.71
CA GLY A 665 18.42 0.44 4.16
C GLY A 665 19.87 0.38 4.64
N TYR A 666 20.58 -0.61 4.12
CA TYR A 666 22.00 -0.84 4.39
C TYR A 666 22.88 -0.26 3.28
N TYR A 667 23.78 0.65 3.66
CA TYR A 667 24.66 1.39 2.73
C TYR A 667 26.14 1.02 2.85
N GLY A 668 26.46 -0.13 3.46
CA GLY A 668 27.86 -0.53 3.72
C GLY A 668 28.73 -0.60 2.46
N SER A 669 28.13 -0.91 1.31
CA SER A 669 28.80 -0.99 0.00
C SER A 669 29.43 0.34 -0.46
N LEU A 670 28.93 1.49 0.00
CA LEU A 670 29.52 2.81 -0.30
C LEU A 670 30.92 2.99 0.32
N GLY A 671 31.14 2.40 1.50
CA GLY A 671 32.36 2.55 2.27
C GLY A 671 32.82 4.00 2.50
N LYS A 672 34.09 4.16 2.87
CA LYS A 672 34.69 5.49 3.14
C LYS A 672 34.76 6.39 1.90
N SER A 673 34.93 5.81 0.72
CA SER A 673 34.98 6.55 -0.55
C SER A 673 33.63 7.20 -0.87
N GLY A 674 32.54 6.45 -0.75
CA GLY A 674 31.18 6.98 -0.89
C GLY A 674 30.88 8.06 0.16
N ALA A 675 31.30 7.85 1.41
CA ALA A 675 31.13 8.84 2.47
C ALA A 675 31.86 10.15 2.17
N SER A 676 33.12 10.07 1.72
CA SER A 676 33.89 11.24 1.27
C SER A 676 33.22 11.93 0.10
N THR A 677 32.71 11.17 -0.87
CA THR A 677 32.01 11.70 -2.05
C THR A 677 30.75 12.46 -1.64
N LEU A 678 29.90 11.86 -0.81
CA LEU A 678 28.68 12.48 -0.30
C LEU A 678 28.99 13.74 0.50
N ARG A 679 29.94 13.68 1.44
CA ARG A 679 30.35 14.86 2.23
C ARG A 679 30.83 16.00 1.34
N SER A 680 31.74 15.73 0.40
CA SER A 680 32.27 16.76 -0.50
C SER A 680 31.18 17.32 -1.44
N TRP A 681 30.26 16.48 -1.91
CA TRP A 681 29.14 16.89 -2.74
C TRP A 681 28.15 17.78 -1.96
N THR A 682 27.78 17.39 -0.74
CA THR A 682 26.92 18.21 0.13
C THR A 682 27.61 19.53 0.47
N ALA A 683 28.91 19.51 0.81
CA ALA A 683 29.68 20.71 1.16
C ALA A 683 29.65 21.82 0.09
N ARG A 684 29.44 21.48 -1.18
CA ARG A 684 29.36 22.44 -2.28
C ARG A 684 28.09 23.29 -2.29
N GLY A 685 27.06 22.91 -1.55
CA GLY A 685 25.76 23.61 -1.54
C GLY A 685 24.56 22.70 -1.77
N ASN A 686 24.76 21.41 -2.00
CA ASN A 686 23.68 20.49 -2.34
C ASN A 686 22.89 20.01 -1.11
N THR A 687 21.77 19.33 -1.35
CA THR A 687 20.87 18.81 -0.31
C THR A 687 20.86 17.29 -0.32
N LEU A 688 21.22 16.68 0.81
CA LEU A 688 21.06 15.25 1.05
C LEU A 688 19.81 15.02 1.92
N ILE A 689 18.95 14.09 1.54
CA ILE A 689 17.76 13.72 2.32
C ILE A 689 17.89 12.26 2.71
N ALA A 690 17.77 11.93 4.00
CA ALA A 690 18.04 10.58 4.48
C ALA A 690 17.09 10.15 5.62
N LYS A 691 16.83 8.85 5.70
CA LYS A 691 16.05 8.20 6.77
C LYS A 691 16.72 6.91 7.26
N GLY A 692 16.44 6.54 8.51
CA GLY A 692 16.70 5.20 9.04
C GLY A 692 18.17 4.77 9.00
N GLY A 693 18.43 3.61 8.42
CA GLY A 693 19.77 3.03 8.21
C GLY A 693 20.71 3.93 7.41
N ALA A 694 20.21 4.76 6.49
CA ALA A 694 21.02 5.78 5.84
C ALA A 694 21.56 6.81 6.83
N LEU A 695 20.74 7.28 7.78
CA LEU A 695 21.17 8.21 8.82
C LEU A 695 22.23 7.60 9.73
N ARG A 696 22.05 6.34 10.14
CA ARG A 696 23.07 5.63 10.92
C ARG A 696 24.37 5.52 10.16
N TRP A 697 24.33 5.15 8.87
CA TRP A 697 25.52 5.03 8.04
C TRP A 697 26.23 6.37 7.85
N LEU A 698 25.49 7.46 7.61
CA LEU A 698 26.03 8.81 7.48
C LEU A 698 26.71 9.28 8.77
N ALA A 699 26.10 9.03 9.93
CA ALA A 699 26.68 9.34 11.24
C ALA A 699 27.93 8.49 11.54
N GLN A 700 27.87 7.16 11.30
CA GLN A 700 28.99 6.25 11.52
C GLN A 700 30.22 6.56 10.64
N ASN A 701 30.01 7.10 9.44
CA ASN A 701 31.07 7.55 8.55
C ASN A 701 31.36 9.05 8.66
N GLU A 702 30.88 9.66 9.75
CA GLU A 702 31.10 11.04 10.16
C GLU A 702 30.60 12.11 9.18
N VAL A 703 29.83 11.75 8.15
CA VAL A 703 29.35 12.70 7.10
C VAL A 703 28.56 13.85 7.73
N ILE A 704 27.80 13.53 8.79
CA ILE A 704 27.08 14.45 9.66
C ILE A 704 27.19 13.98 11.12
N ASP A 705 27.02 14.92 12.04
CA ASP A 705 26.89 14.62 13.47
C ASP A 705 25.42 14.48 13.87
N LEU A 706 25.00 13.24 14.13
CA LEU A 706 23.68 12.88 14.63
C LEU A 706 23.84 11.98 15.86
N LYS A 707 23.06 12.29 16.91
CA LYS A 707 22.96 11.47 18.11
C LYS A 707 21.61 10.75 18.12
N PHE A 708 21.63 9.48 18.52
CA PHE A 708 20.45 8.66 18.63
C PHE A 708 20.22 8.33 20.10
N ARG A 709 18.96 8.42 20.56
CA ARG A 709 18.58 8.06 21.91
C ARG A 709 18.58 6.55 22.06
N SER A 710 19.21 6.07 23.12
CA SER A 710 19.06 4.69 23.56
C SER A 710 17.85 4.59 24.48
N VAL A 711 16.98 3.62 24.22
CA VAL A 711 15.92 3.24 25.16
C VAL A 711 16.43 2.07 26.01
N ASP A 712 16.22 2.15 27.32
CA ASP A 712 16.58 1.05 28.23
C ASP A 712 15.62 -0.11 27.96
N ASN A 713 16.15 -1.15 27.31
CA ASN A 713 15.42 -2.37 27.02
C ASN A 713 15.87 -3.52 27.93
N ASP A 714 16.75 -3.26 28.91
CA ASP A 714 17.34 -4.28 29.76
C ASP A 714 16.27 -4.87 30.69
N GLU A 715 15.96 -6.12 30.44
CA GLU A 715 15.10 -6.88 31.33
C GLU A 715 15.92 -7.43 32.50
N LYS A 716 15.78 -6.82 33.67
CA LYS A 716 16.47 -7.26 34.89
C LYS A 716 15.99 -8.65 35.32
N GLY A 717 16.92 -9.57 35.55
CA GLY A 717 16.65 -10.91 36.08
C GLY A 717 17.73 -11.94 35.72
N LEU A 718 17.83 -13.02 36.50
CA LEU A 718 18.73 -14.15 36.20
C LEU A 718 18.16 -15.09 35.13
N GLN A 719 16.83 -15.22 35.06
CA GLN A 719 16.12 -16.13 34.15
C GLN A 719 14.68 -15.66 33.93
N LYS A 720 14.14 -15.91 32.73
CA LYS A 720 12.71 -15.80 32.39
C LYS A 720 12.23 -17.07 31.68
N PRO A 721 10.92 -17.37 31.66
CA PRO A 721 10.38 -18.43 30.82
C PRO A 721 10.77 -18.21 29.35
N TYR A 722 11.40 -19.20 28.72
CA TYR A 722 11.91 -19.11 27.35
C TYR A 722 10.79 -18.76 26.35
N GLU A 723 9.60 -19.32 26.54
CA GLU A 723 8.41 -19.06 25.71
C GLU A 723 8.01 -17.58 25.67
N SER A 724 8.31 -16.80 26.72
CA SER A 724 7.93 -15.40 26.79
C SER A 724 8.84 -14.49 25.95
N TYR A 725 10.00 -14.97 25.48
CA TYR A 725 10.98 -14.16 24.75
C TYR A 725 10.38 -13.48 23.51
N ARG A 726 9.65 -14.23 22.68
CA ARG A 726 9.04 -13.68 21.46
C ARG A 726 8.04 -12.57 21.78
N ASN A 727 7.19 -12.78 22.79
CA ASN A 727 6.19 -11.79 23.18
C ASN A 727 6.83 -10.56 23.84
N ALA A 728 7.77 -10.76 24.77
CA ALA A 728 8.45 -9.66 25.46
C ALA A 728 9.30 -8.79 24.52
N THR A 729 9.94 -9.39 23.52
CA THR A 729 10.75 -8.64 22.54
C THR A 729 9.90 -8.03 21.44
N GLY A 730 8.94 -8.77 20.89
CA GLY A 730 8.04 -8.28 19.86
C GLY A 730 7.19 -7.10 20.34
N ALA A 731 6.76 -7.11 21.61
CA ALA A 731 5.98 -6.01 22.19
C ALA A 731 6.75 -4.70 22.24
N LYS A 732 8.09 -4.71 22.11
CA LYS A 732 8.91 -3.49 22.09
C LYS A 732 9.09 -2.92 20.68
N VAL A 733 8.55 -3.55 19.65
CA VAL A 733 8.64 -3.05 18.26
C VAL A 733 7.57 -2.00 18.03
N THR A 734 7.97 -0.82 17.56
CA THR A 734 7.03 0.17 17.01
C THR A 734 6.74 -0.17 15.54
N GLY A 735 5.79 -1.07 15.30
CA GLY A 735 5.50 -1.62 13.97
C GLY A 735 4.70 -0.71 13.03
N GLY A 736 4.09 0.35 13.56
CA GLY A 736 3.26 1.28 12.78
C GLY A 736 2.25 1.98 13.67
N ALA A 737 2.55 3.22 14.05
CA ALA A 737 1.68 4.04 14.90
C ALA A 737 1.75 5.53 14.48
N ILE A 738 0.74 6.29 14.92
CA ILE A 738 0.54 7.69 14.59
C ILE A 738 0.98 8.55 15.77
N PHE A 739 1.79 9.57 15.50
CA PHE A 739 2.38 10.42 16.52
C PHE A 739 2.07 11.91 16.31
N ASN A 740 1.79 12.60 17.42
CA ASN A 740 1.66 14.04 17.52
C ASN A 740 3.03 14.73 17.43
N ALA A 741 3.13 15.71 16.55
CA ALA A 741 4.34 16.52 16.39
C ALA A 741 4.01 18.00 16.17
N ASN A 742 4.97 18.86 16.52
CA ASN A 742 4.88 20.32 16.38
C ASN A 742 5.86 20.80 15.31
N LEU A 743 5.32 21.40 14.25
CA LEU A 743 6.01 21.94 13.09
C LEU A 743 6.26 23.44 13.26
N ASP A 744 7.49 23.88 12.99
CA ASP A 744 7.79 25.31 12.82
C ASP A 744 7.36 25.79 11.42
N LEU A 745 6.24 26.49 11.36
CA LEU A 745 5.69 27.06 10.12
C LEU A 745 6.57 28.16 9.48
N THR A 746 7.54 28.69 10.23
CA THR A 746 8.47 29.71 9.73
C THR A 746 9.72 29.11 9.08
N HIS A 747 10.02 27.84 9.38
CA HIS A 747 11.11 27.10 8.77
C HIS A 747 10.72 26.66 7.34
N PRO A 748 11.62 26.67 6.34
CA PRO A 748 11.28 26.27 4.96
C PRO A 748 10.69 24.86 4.80
N ILE A 749 11.01 23.95 5.73
CA ILE A 749 10.39 22.61 5.80
C ILE A 749 8.89 22.68 6.15
N GLY A 750 8.44 23.68 6.90
CA GLY A 750 7.05 23.87 7.27
C GLY A 750 6.22 24.72 6.31
N TYR A 751 6.80 25.20 5.21
CA TYR A 751 6.09 26.03 4.23
C TYR A 751 4.87 25.31 3.64
N GLY A 752 3.76 26.04 3.48
CA GLY A 752 2.49 25.52 2.98
C GLY A 752 1.63 24.79 4.02
N TYR A 753 2.09 24.64 5.27
CA TYR A 753 1.24 24.21 6.38
C TYR A 753 0.63 25.44 7.07
N THR A 754 -0.59 25.29 7.57
CA THR A 754 -1.33 26.34 8.29
C THR A 754 -1.50 26.05 9.78
N ASP A 755 -1.27 24.80 10.19
CA ASP A 755 -1.27 24.38 11.58
C ASP A 755 0.10 23.81 11.94
N SER A 756 0.62 24.21 13.10
CA SER A 756 1.84 23.65 13.66
C SER A 756 1.63 22.23 14.20
N ALA A 757 0.43 21.90 14.69
CA ALA A 757 0.13 20.57 15.18
C ALA A 757 -0.15 19.65 13.98
N ILE A 758 0.67 18.61 13.82
CA ILE A 758 0.50 17.63 12.74
C ILE A 758 0.69 16.21 13.26
N HIS A 759 0.28 15.24 12.43
CA HIS A 759 0.47 13.82 12.68
C HIS A 759 1.52 13.22 11.75
N THR A 760 2.29 12.28 12.29
CA THR A 760 3.41 11.59 11.60
C THR A 760 3.30 10.09 11.81
N PHE A 761 3.89 9.29 10.92
CA PHE A 761 3.83 7.83 10.97
C PHE A 761 5.20 7.21 11.17
N ARG A 762 5.34 6.37 12.20
CA ARG A 762 6.57 5.64 12.48
C ARG A 762 6.35 4.14 12.47
N ASN A 763 7.33 3.43 11.92
CA ASN A 763 7.40 1.97 11.81
C ASN A 763 8.79 1.40 12.17
N ASP A 764 9.58 2.11 12.99
CA ASP A 764 10.89 1.65 13.48
C ASP A 764 11.18 2.15 14.91
N ASN A 765 12.30 1.69 15.49
CA ASN A 765 12.78 2.13 16.80
C ASN A 765 14.05 3.00 16.68
N ILE A 766 14.10 3.89 15.68
CA ILE A 766 15.20 4.85 15.50
C ILE A 766 14.78 6.20 16.07
N PHE A 767 15.31 6.51 17.25
CA PHE A 767 14.97 7.72 17.98
C PHE A 767 16.07 8.76 17.84
N LEU A 768 15.80 9.83 17.10
CA LEU A 768 16.76 10.90 16.89
C LEU A 768 16.74 11.91 18.05
N GLU A 769 17.91 12.19 18.60
CA GLU A 769 18.05 13.25 19.60
C GLU A 769 17.94 14.63 18.94
N PRO A 770 17.20 15.58 19.54
CA PRO A 770 17.16 16.95 19.06
C PRO A 770 18.54 17.58 18.97
N ALA A 771 18.68 18.49 18.03
CA ALA A 771 19.88 19.27 17.85
C ALA A 771 20.04 20.25 18.99
N GLU A 772 21.28 20.49 19.42
CA GLU A 772 21.60 21.54 20.39
C GLU A 772 21.21 22.92 19.85
N ASN A 773 21.36 23.15 18.54
CA ASN A 773 20.80 24.33 17.87
C ASN A 773 19.26 24.16 17.73
N PRO A 774 18.44 24.97 18.43
CA PRO A 774 16.98 24.82 18.39
C PRO A 774 16.40 25.05 16.99
N TYR A 775 17.03 25.88 16.16
CA TYR A 775 16.56 26.18 14.80
C TYR A 775 16.80 25.04 13.80
N ALA A 776 17.56 24.01 14.20
CA ALA A 776 17.84 22.84 13.40
C ALA A 776 16.80 21.72 13.56
N ASN A 777 15.73 21.93 14.33
CA ASN A 777 14.68 20.95 14.62
C ASN A 777 13.30 21.42 14.10
N PRO A 778 13.07 21.46 12.77
CA PRO A 778 11.81 21.98 12.22
C PRO A 778 10.56 21.20 12.62
N LEU A 779 10.69 19.93 13.01
CA LEU A 779 9.58 19.11 13.49
C LEU A 779 10.04 18.26 14.68
N VAL A 780 9.32 18.39 15.79
CA VAL A 780 9.60 17.67 17.04
C VAL A 780 8.34 16.98 17.55
N TYR A 781 8.48 15.82 18.17
CA TYR A 781 7.36 15.18 18.87
C TYR A 781 6.91 16.05 20.05
N THR A 782 5.64 15.93 20.40
CA THR A 782 5.11 16.52 21.63
C THR A 782 5.59 15.75 22.87
N GLU A 783 5.26 16.28 24.06
CA GLU A 783 5.47 15.58 25.33
C GLU A 783 4.63 14.30 25.45
N ASN A 784 3.47 14.26 24.80
CA ASN A 784 2.57 13.10 24.73
C ASN A 784 2.45 12.65 23.27
N PRO A 785 3.46 11.93 22.75
CA PRO A 785 3.63 11.75 21.33
C PRO A 785 2.60 10.80 20.72
N LEU A 786 2.04 9.84 21.46
CA LEU A 786 1.11 8.86 20.87
C LEU A 786 -0.23 9.52 20.52
N ALA A 787 -0.62 9.47 19.25
CA ALA A 787 -1.93 9.92 18.77
C ALA A 787 -2.89 8.74 18.58
N SER A 788 -2.42 7.68 17.92
CA SER A 788 -3.19 6.45 17.66
C SER A 788 -2.20 5.30 17.44
N GLY A 789 -2.55 4.10 17.86
CA GLY A 789 -1.73 2.90 17.74
C GLY A 789 -1.12 2.45 19.06
N TYR A 790 -0.28 1.43 18.96
CA TYR A 790 0.43 0.84 20.08
C TYR A 790 1.86 1.38 20.18
N LEU A 791 2.24 1.79 21.39
CA LEU A 791 3.60 2.17 21.73
C LEU A 791 3.97 1.52 23.06
N HIS A 792 5.03 0.72 23.06
CA HIS A 792 5.54 0.13 24.29
C HIS A 792 6.00 1.21 25.28
N PRO A 793 5.70 1.09 26.60
CA PRO A 793 6.12 2.06 27.60
C PRO A 793 7.62 2.38 27.61
N SER A 794 8.49 1.40 27.34
CA SER A 794 9.95 1.64 27.28
C SER A 794 10.38 2.55 26.12
N ASN A 795 9.58 2.63 25.05
CA ASN A 795 9.90 3.43 23.87
C ASN A 795 9.44 4.89 24.01
N VAL A 796 8.56 5.20 24.98
CA VAL A 796 8.01 6.54 25.20
C VAL A 796 9.14 7.57 25.36
N ALA A 797 10.12 7.28 26.22
CA ALA A 797 11.25 8.19 26.46
C ALA A 797 12.13 8.41 25.22
N GLY A 798 12.14 7.46 24.27
CA GLY A 798 12.81 7.63 22.98
C GLY A 798 12.17 8.75 22.15
N LEU A 799 10.84 8.85 22.20
CA LEU A 799 10.04 9.75 21.37
C LEU A 799 9.78 11.12 21.99
N GLN A 800 9.52 11.20 23.29
CA GLN A 800 9.10 12.44 23.95
C GLN A 800 10.05 13.60 23.67
N ASN A 801 9.53 14.70 23.11
CA ASN A 801 10.34 15.86 22.71
C ASN A 801 11.55 15.49 21.83
N GLY A 802 11.47 14.39 21.08
CA GLY A 802 12.47 13.93 20.12
C GLY A 802 12.34 14.64 18.78
N SER A 803 13.35 14.54 17.94
CA SER A 803 13.30 15.15 16.61
C SER A 803 12.67 14.20 15.59
N VAL A 804 11.65 14.68 14.88
CA VAL A 804 11.10 14.00 13.71
C VAL A 804 11.89 14.36 12.47
N ILE A 805 12.18 15.66 12.33
CA ILE A 805 13.01 16.20 11.26
C ILE A 805 14.11 17.04 11.90
N GLN A 806 15.33 16.77 11.47
CA GLN A 806 16.52 17.50 11.88
C GLN A 806 17.32 17.95 10.66
N VAL A 807 17.83 19.17 10.68
CA VAL A 807 18.68 19.71 9.61
C VAL A 807 20.11 19.85 10.11
N ARG A 808 21.08 19.41 9.30
CA ARG A 808 22.52 19.51 9.61
C ARG A 808 23.26 20.18 8.47
N GLY A 809 24.03 21.22 8.79
CA GLY A 809 24.87 21.91 7.83
C GLY A 809 26.13 21.11 7.53
N VAL A 810 26.46 20.99 6.24
CA VAL A 810 27.74 20.44 5.78
C VAL A 810 28.31 21.42 4.77
N GLY A 811 29.36 22.16 5.15
CA GLY A 811 29.89 23.25 4.32
C GLY A 811 28.83 24.29 3.98
N ARG A 812 28.53 24.49 2.69
CA ARG A 812 27.44 25.36 2.20
C ARG A 812 26.12 24.61 1.99
N GLY A 813 26.14 23.28 2.01
CA GLY A 813 24.94 22.46 1.84
C GLY A 813 24.44 21.91 3.17
N ARG A 814 23.58 20.90 3.07
CA ARG A 814 22.86 20.37 4.23
C ARG A 814 22.43 18.93 4.07
N VAL A 815 22.15 18.29 5.20
CA VAL A 815 21.41 17.04 5.27
C VAL A 815 20.10 17.28 6.01
N VAL A 816 18.99 16.83 5.44
CA VAL A 816 17.68 16.79 6.08
C VAL A 816 17.43 15.34 6.51
N ALA A 817 17.45 15.12 7.82
CA ALA A 817 17.28 13.83 8.45
C ALA A 817 15.82 13.63 8.87
N PHE A 818 15.19 12.56 8.38
CA PHE A 818 13.84 12.14 8.75
C PHE A 818 13.90 10.90 9.63
N SER A 819 13.27 10.97 10.79
CA SER A 819 13.10 9.82 11.68
C SER A 819 11.88 8.97 11.30
N ASP A 820 10.86 9.59 10.70
CA ASP A 820 9.59 8.94 10.34
C ASP A 820 9.43 8.80 8.83
N ASN A 821 8.57 7.88 8.40
CA ASN A 821 8.28 7.70 6.98
C ASN A 821 7.24 8.73 6.52
N MET A 822 7.70 9.74 5.77
CA MET A 822 6.85 10.83 5.27
C MET A 822 5.94 10.43 4.11
N ASN A 823 6.19 9.27 3.49
CA ASN A 823 5.59 8.83 2.22
C ASN A 823 4.88 7.47 2.33
N PHE A 824 4.63 7.03 3.57
CA PHE A 824 4.18 5.68 3.90
C PHE A 824 3.00 5.21 3.04
N ARG A 825 3.23 4.11 2.32
CA ARG A 825 2.27 3.33 1.52
C ARG A 825 1.32 4.16 0.66
N ALA A 826 1.81 5.29 0.14
CA ALA A 826 1.07 6.26 -0.66
C ALA A 826 -0.15 6.92 0.02
N PHE A 827 -0.72 6.40 1.10
CA PHE A 827 -1.89 7.03 1.74
C PHE A 827 -1.55 8.11 2.77
N TRP A 828 -0.26 8.31 3.08
CA TRP A 828 0.16 9.35 4.03
C TRP A 828 0.35 10.72 3.39
N PHE A 829 -0.74 11.33 2.91
CA PHE A 829 -0.71 12.62 2.21
C PHE A 829 -0.24 13.80 3.09
N GLY A 830 -0.53 13.73 4.39
CA GLY A 830 -0.36 14.81 5.35
C GLY A 830 1.10 15.23 5.56
N THR A 831 2.07 14.34 5.32
CA THR A 831 3.51 14.65 5.48
C THR A 831 4.30 14.66 4.18
N ASN A 832 3.71 14.31 3.03
CA ASN A 832 4.42 14.32 1.74
C ASN A 832 5.02 15.71 1.45
N LYS A 833 4.29 16.78 1.81
CA LYS A 833 4.76 18.16 1.59
C LYS A 833 6.03 18.47 2.39
N LEU A 834 6.25 17.90 3.58
CA LEU A 834 7.52 18.05 4.32
C LEU A 834 8.70 17.48 3.51
N TYR A 835 8.51 16.31 2.89
CA TYR A 835 9.51 15.68 2.04
C TYR A 835 9.77 16.50 0.75
N LEU A 836 8.71 17.00 0.12
CA LEU A 836 8.81 17.88 -1.05
C LEU A 836 9.46 19.23 -0.70
N ASN A 837 9.19 19.78 0.49
CA ASN A 837 9.85 20.99 0.97
C ASN A 837 11.35 20.78 1.16
N ALA A 838 11.78 19.59 1.61
CA ALA A 838 13.20 19.27 1.66
C ALA A 838 13.85 19.28 0.26
N ILE A 839 13.14 18.76 -0.76
CA ILE A 839 13.62 18.73 -2.16
C ILE A 839 13.70 20.14 -2.76
N PHE A 840 12.63 20.92 -2.67
CA PHE A 840 12.53 22.23 -3.33
C PHE A 840 13.19 23.35 -2.53
N PHE A 841 12.99 23.36 -1.21
CA PHE A 841 13.40 24.44 -0.33
C PHE A 841 14.60 24.11 0.55
N GLY A 842 15.17 22.91 0.46
CA GLY A 842 16.46 22.61 1.10
C GLY A 842 17.51 23.69 0.79
N GLN A 843 17.59 24.11 -0.48
CA GLN A 843 18.47 25.20 -0.93
C GLN A 843 18.20 26.56 -0.26
N ALA A 844 16.97 26.82 0.18
CA ALA A 844 16.55 28.07 0.82
C ALA A 844 16.73 28.05 2.36
N ILE A 845 17.05 26.91 2.96
CA ILE A 845 17.36 26.83 4.40
C ILE A 845 18.64 27.62 4.67
N ASN A 846 18.56 28.53 5.65
CA ASN A 846 19.70 29.36 6.06
C ASN A 846 20.79 28.47 6.69
N GLY A 847 22.01 28.53 6.16
CA GLY A 847 23.12 27.73 6.67
C GLY A 847 23.46 27.97 8.15
N GLY A 848 23.10 29.12 8.72
CA GLY A 848 23.28 29.42 10.14
C GLY A 848 22.27 28.72 11.07
N THR A 849 21.10 28.30 10.56
CA THR A 849 20.11 27.57 11.37
C THR A 849 20.40 26.07 11.42
N ALA A 850 21.27 25.57 10.54
CA ALA A 850 21.61 24.15 10.42
C ALA A 850 22.95 23.77 11.10
N ARG A 851 23.70 24.75 11.61
CA ARG A 851 25.05 24.56 12.17
C ARG A 851 25.08 24.48 13.68
#